data_AF-A0A8H7LS81-F1
#
_entry.id   AF-A0A8H7LS81-F1
#
_cell.length_a   1.000
_cell.length_b   1.000
_cell.length_c   1.000
_cell.angle_alpha   90.00
_cell.angle_beta   90.00
_cell.angle_gamma   90.00
#
_symmetry.space_group_name_H-M   'P 1'
#
loop_
_entity.id
_entity.type
_entity.pdbx_description
1 polymer ?
#
loop_
_entity_poly.entity_id
_entity_poly.type
_entity_poly.pdbx_seq_one_letter_code
_entity_poly.pdbx_strand_id
1 'polypeptide(L)'
;MAHYDPLHPAQSPYAHSASGSSYHLESQPLHAPPSPQPSGSYYNLRDDGPLPEPRALGGYGDPEPRNSIVSYGTGSPYRDSAYMPGTPSGSTTFLGGSAPSGYRDDPYASTAGFKEGDVPMSPMGQSRGLDKSEYATPAKKKGNSLFRCGVIILIILLIALGVLIPVYFKFIKPNMLSSESGSSNGSGSSNGGSGGGSGGGSSGGGGGGKSQDPITGGDGSTVKLTEGGTMVYTNKFGGYWVENPDDPFDNSARPNSWTKPLNQTWDYSTDKIYGVNLGGWLNTEPFISPALYERCNTGGQIVAVDEWTLSECMAKDTANGGLEGLMEEHYKTFITEEDFAQIAAAGLNWVRIPIPYWAIEVWPGEPFLPKVCWKYFLKAIRWARKYGLRINLDLHAVPGSQNAWNHSGRLAHGINFLNGPMGLANAQRTLDYIRILTQFISQPQYKDVVPFFGVVNEALVPTIGQDQIGSFYMEVYNIIRNISGVGEGKGPMISVHDGFVGLNQWDGFFEGADRIALDTHTYLAFGGVGNDPLDQQVLKPCQAWASNVNNSMKNFGFIAAGEWSNAMNDCGLNVNGVNLGTRYEGTYIGFQGQGLGAGSCDRWTDYQKWDAQTRAAVKEFNMASMDALQNWFFWTWHIGNSSLTNKIEAPFWSYKLGLAEGWITQDPREAIGVCASQGLPSNPFNAPLKAWQTGGAGAGDIVAAQIAKYGTWPPATLNNANPPYATYTQTASVTTMPAPTYTSVHGKSTKTFDAGSGWYKTDDTAPAYTAVAGCTYAPAWDAIASPSPMTCPNQRRWPIPRPTPPPKA
;
A
#
# COMPACT_ATOMS: atom_id res chain seq x y z
N MET A 1 -28.63 -2.69 -22.81
CA MET A 1 -29.06 -3.27 -24.10
C MET A 1 -28.33 -2.52 -25.20
N ALA A 2 -28.06 -3.17 -26.33
CA ALA A 2 -27.15 -2.72 -27.40
C ALA A 2 -25.66 -2.64 -26.99
N HIS A 3 -24.85 -3.46 -27.65
CA HIS A 3 -23.39 -3.33 -27.72
C HIS A 3 -23.03 -2.31 -28.82
N TYR A 4 -21.76 -1.91 -28.88
CA TYR A 4 -21.12 -1.60 -30.17
C TYR A 4 -19.73 -2.24 -30.21
N ASP A 5 -19.39 -2.79 -31.37
CA ASP A 5 -18.13 -3.46 -31.71
C ASP A 5 -17.66 -2.86 -33.07
N PRO A 6 -16.34 -2.74 -33.36
CA PRO A 6 -15.84 -1.77 -34.35
C PRO A 6 -15.43 -2.36 -35.71
N LEU A 7 -14.94 -1.48 -36.61
CA LEU A 7 -14.29 -1.76 -37.92
C LEU A 7 -15.27 -2.24 -39.03
N HIS A 8 -15.14 -1.88 -40.31
CA HIS A 8 -13.98 -1.54 -41.16
C HIS A 8 -14.34 -0.53 -42.31
N PRO A 9 -13.41 -0.11 -43.20
CA PRO A 9 -13.54 1.12 -44.01
C PRO A 9 -13.85 0.94 -45.52
N ALA A 10 -14.20 2.04 -46.21
CA ALA A 10 -14.03 2.18 -47.67
C ALA A 10 -13.93 3.65 -48.17
N GLN A 11 -12.89 3.90 -48.98
CA GLN A 11 -12.82 4.76 -50.19
C GLN A 11 -13.14 6.28 -50.14
N SER A 12 -12.15 7.06 -50.60
CA SER A 12 -12.31 8.38 -51.26
C SER A 12 -12.53 8.16 -52.78
N PRO A 13 -13.09 9.14 -53.53
CA PRO A 13 -12.17 10.00 -54.29
C PRO A 13 -12.62 11.47 -54.43
N TYR A 14 -11.66 12.38 -54.59
CA TYR A 14 -11.63 13.42 -55.65
C TYR A 14 -10.21 14.01 -55.74
N ALA A 15 -9.78 14.45 -56.92
CA ALA A 15 -8.40 14.87 -57.20
C ALA A 15 -8.34 16.08 -58.14
N HIS A 16 -7.27 16.88 -58.03
CA HIS A 16 -6.85 17.81 -59.08
C HIS A 16 -5.32 17.97 -59.14
N SER A 17 -4.82 18.12 -60.38
CA SER A 17 -3.48 18.51 -60.84
C SER A 17 -3.20 20.01 -60.62
N ALA A 18 -2.02 20.62 -60.85
CA ALA A 18 -0.56 20.29 -60.90
C ALA A 18 0.17 21.68 -61.01
N SER A 19 1.46 21.94 -61.29
CA SER A 19 2.76 21.28 -61.57
C SER A 19 3.85 22.40 -61.40
N GLY A 20 5.18 22.23 -61.48
CA GLY A 20 6.12 21.12 -61.71
C GLY A 20 7.49 21.68 -62.16
N SER A 21 8.56 20.86 -62.18
CA SER A 21 9.91 21.10 -62.79
C SER A 21 10.79 22.29 -62.29
N SER A 22 12.13 22.32 -62.37
CA SER A 22 13.22 21.30 -62.32
C SER A 22 14.58 21.98 -62.63
N TYR A 23 15.70 21.65 -61.97
CA TYR A 23 17.06 21.80 -62.53
C TYR A 23 18.12 20.90 -61.80
N HIS A 24 19.24 20.63 -62.49
CA HIS A 24 20.34 19.68 -62.16
C HIS A 24 21.54 20.39 -61.45
N LEU A 25 22.70 19.82 -61.05
CA LEU A 25 23.46 18.60 -61.44
C LEU A 25 24.20 17.91 -60.26
N GLU A 26 24.40 16.58 -60.41
CA GLU A 26 25.63 15.72 -60.32
C GLU A 26 26.92 16.22 -59.58
N SER A 27 27.85 15.37 -59.10
CA SER A 27 28.19 13.94 -59.37
C SER A 27 28.77 13.18 -58.14
N GLN A 28 29.32 11.95 -58.31
CA GLN A 28 29.73 10.99 -57.24
C GLN A 28 31.24 10.59 -57.27
N PRO A 29 31.69 9.38 -56.80
CA PRO A 29 31.95 8.94 -55.41
C PRO A 29 33.43 8.49 -55.18
N LEU A 30 33.78 7.86 -54.03
CA LEU A 30 34.34 6.47 -53.97
C LEU A 30 34.91 5.99 -52.59
N HIS A 31 34.88 4.65 -52.43
CA HIS A 31 35.72 3.74 -51.63
C HIS A 31 35.80 3.73 -50.08
N ALA A 32 35.67 2.51 -49.55
CA ALA A 32 36.30 2.00 -48.32
C ALA A 32 36.75 0.52 -48.55
N PRO A 33 37.84 0.05 -47.90
CA PRO A 33 38.07 -1.38 -47.67
C PRO A 33 38.53 -1.73 -46.21
N PRO A 34 38.57 -3.03 -45.80
CA PRO A 34 38.69 -3.44 -44.38
C PRO A 34 40.05 -4.08 -43.95
N SER A 35 40.11 -4.44 -42.66
CA SER A 35 40.98 -5.35 -41.85
C SER A 35 42.12 -6.16 -42.50
N PRO A 36 43.23 -6.44 -41.75
CA PRO A 36 43.35 -7.78 -41.15
C PRO A 36 44.15 -7.92 -39.82
N GLN A 37 44.01 -9.10 -39.18
CA GLN A 37 44.98 -9.77 -38.29
C GLN A 37 45.49 -11.04 -39.02
N PRO A 38 46.67 -11.67 -38.73
CA PRO A 38 46.88 -12.43 -37.48
C PRO A 38 48.35 -12.68 -36.99
N SER A 39 48.49 -13.33 -35.81
CA SER A 39 49.67 -14.11 -35.32
C SER A 39 51.01 -13.39 -35.07
N GLY A 40 51.88 -13.79 -34.12
CA GLY A 40 51.74 -14.75 -33.00
C GLY A 40 53.02 -15.56 -32.71
N SER A 41 53.43 -15.70 -31.45
CA SER A 41 54.40 -16.72 -30.97
C SER A 41 54.50 -16.76 -29.42
N TYR A 42 55.02 -17.86 -28.89
CA TYR A 42 55.22 -18.13 -27.46
C TYR A 42 56.58 -17.59 -26.95
N TYR A 43 56.70 -17.31 -25.64
CA TYR A 43 57.61 -18.04 -24.73
C TYR A 43 57.27 -17.74 -23.25
N ASN A 44 58.05 -18.27 -22.29
CA ASN A 44 57.58 -18.56 -20.92
C ASN A 44 58.72 -18.43 -19.86
N LEU A 45 58.34 -18.35 -18.58
CA LEU A 45 59.14 -18.54 -17.35
C LEU A 45 60.07 -17.40 -16.78
N ARG A 46 59.73 -17.00 -15.54
CA ARG A 46 60.56 -16.91 -14.31
C ARG A 46 61.52 -15.74 -13.98
N ASP A 47 61.51 -15.43 -12.67
CA ASP A 47 62.56 -15.06 -11.68
C ASP A 47 63.59 -13.94 -12.08
N ASP A 48 63.88 -12.89 -11.29
CA ASP A 48 64.34 -12.90 -9.89
C ASP A 48 64.36 -11.48 -9.23
N GLY A 49 63.82 -11.37 -7.99
CA GLY A 49 64.21 -10.44 -6.89
C GLY A 49 64.41 -8.91 -7.10
N PRO A 50 64.91 -8.18 -6.07
CA PRO A 50 65.11 -8.57 -4.67
C PRO A 50 64.30 -7.74 -3.63
N LEU A 51 64.17 -8.30 -2.42
CA LEU A 51 63.69 -7.60 -1.21
C LEU A 51 64.85 -6.96 -0.42
N PRO A 52 64.56 -5.99 0.47
CA PRO A 52 65.34 -5.77 1.71
C PRO A 52 64.65 -6.39 2.95
N GLU A 53 65.43 -6.97 3.87
CA GLU A 53 64.95 -7.67 5.09
C GLU A 53 65.28 -6.94 6.43
N PRO A 54 64.71 -7.38 7.59
CA PRO A 54 64.67 -6.61 8.84
C PRO A 54 65.61 -7.09 9.99
N ARG A 55 65.58 -6.37 11.13
CA ARG A 55 66.00 -6.74 12.52
C ARG A 55 65.60 -5.61 13.50
N ALA A 56 65.41 -5.79 14.82
CA ALA A 56 65.07 -6.95 15.67
C ALA A 56 64.65 -6.47 17.10
N LEU A 57 64.26 -7.40 18.00
CA LEU A 57 63.50 -7.19 19.25
C LEU A 57 64.30 -6.86 20.54
N GLY A 58 63.60 -6.24 21.51
CA GLY A 58 63.91 -6.21 22.95
C GLY A 58 63.47 -4.88 23.63
N GLY A 59 62.88 -4.84 24.84
CA GLY A 59 62.38 -5.88 25.74
C GLY A 59 61.79 -5.29 27.05
N TYR A 60 60.92 -6.05 27.75
CA TYR A 60 60.31 -5.86 29.09
C TYR A 60 60.45 -4.52 29.86
N GLY A 61 59.31 -3.94 30.29
CA GLY A 61 59.25 -2.94 31.36
C GLY A 61 57.83 -2.42 31.67
N ASP A 62 57.37 -2.62 32.91
CA ASP A 62 56.11 -2.15 33.53
C ASP A 62 56.47 -1.74 34.99
N PRO A 63 55.69 -0.92 35.74
CA PRO A 63 54.41 -0.25 35.44
C PRO A 63 54.33 1.22 35.96
N GLU A 64 53.09 1.70 36.19
CA GLU A 64 52.71 2.78 37.16
C GLU A 64 52.96 4.27 36.75
N PRO A 65 52.24 5.26 37.34
CA PRO A 65 51.48 6.21 36.50
C PRO A 65 51.64 7.70 36.89
N ARG A 66 51.02 8.60 36.11
CA ARG A 66 50.66 9.96 36.59
C ARG A 66 49.28 10.44 36.10
N ASN A 67 48.45 10.83 37.07
CA ASN A 67 47.20 11.55 36.88
C ASN A 67 47.41 13.06 36.72
N SER A 68 46.54 13.73 35.96
CA SER A 68 45.87 14.98 36.36
C SER A 68 44.68 15.24 35.41
N ILE A 69 43.39 15.18 35.82
CA ILE A 69 42.62 16.13 36.67
C ILE A 69 42.39 17.46 35.92
N VAL A 70 41.20 18.06 35.76
CA VAL A 70 39.83 17.97 36.37
C VAL A 70 38.81 18.02 35.18
N SER A 71 37.58 17.46 35.12
CA SER A 71 36.37 17.46 35.99
C SER A 71 35.84 18.87 36.33
N TYR A 72 34.57 19.18 36.65
CA TYR A 72 33.31 18.43 36.86
C TYR A 72 32.22 18.95 35.86
N GLY A 73 31.00 18.42 35.67
CA GLY A 73 29.99 17.90 36.63
C GLY A 73 29.11 19.05 37.16
N THR A 74 27.85 18.93 37.62
CA THR A 74 26.86 17.84 37.88
C THR A 74 25.48 18.54 38.09
N GLY A 75 24.29 17.92 38.12
CA GLY A 75 23.86 16.54 37.93
C GLY A 75 22.73 16.12 38.91
N SER A 76 21.83 15.20 38.50
CA SER A 76 21.02 14.30 39.38
C SER A 76 20.00 14.93 40.37
N PRO A 77 19.25 14.15 41.18
CA PRO A 77 18.91 12.71 41.08
C PRO A 77 17.39 12.41 41.21
N TYR A 78 16.98 11.15 40.97
CA TYR A 78 16.13 10.39 41.92
C TYR A 78 16.13 8.89 41.57
N ARG A 79 16.41 8.02 42.55
CA ARG A 79 16.31 6.55 42.41
C ARG A 79 16.32 5.86 43.78
N ASP A 80 15.29 5.07 44.07
CA ASP A 80 15.19 4.03 45.12
C ASP A 80 13.73 3.49 45.13
N SER A 81 13.39 2.30 45.64
CA SER A 81 14.17 1.06 45.88
C SER A 81 13.19 -0.11 46.12
N ALA A 82 13.54 -1.33 45.69
CA ALA A 82 12.92 -2.59 46.15
C ALA A 82 13.83 -3.79 45.82
N TYR A 83 13.81 -4.84 46.64
CA TYR A 83 14.78 -5.95 46.63
C TYR A 83 14.08 -7.26 47.01
N MET A 84 14.34 -8.37 46.30
CA MET A 84 14.36 -9.77 46.79
C MET A 84 14.83 -10.73 45.66
N PRO A 85 15.43 -11.92 45.95
CA PRO A 85 16.15 -12.72 44.94
C PRO A 85 15.58 -14.14 44.68
N GLY A 86 16.06 -14.78 43.59
CA GLY A 86 16.51 -16.19 43.69
C GLY A 86 15.91 -17.29 42.81
N THR A 87 16.24 -17.32 41.50
CA THR A 87 16.64 -18.53 40.69
C THR A 87 15.68 -19.75 40.52
N PRO A 88 15.89 -20.68 39.54
CA PRO A 88 16.85 -20.69 38.42
C PRO A 88 16.25 -20.90 37.00
N SER A 89 17.08 -20.61 35.99
CA SER A 89 17.14 -21.27 34.65
C SER A 89 15.86 -21.42 33.79
N GLY A 90 15.61 -20.41 32.95
CA GLY A 90 14.97 -20.54 31.64
C GLY A 90 15.65 -19.57 30.66
N SER A 91 15.98 -20.00 29.43
CA SER A 91 16.83 -19.22 28.52
C SER A 91 16.12 -17.97 27.98
N THR A 92 16.47 -16.79 28.51
CA THR A 92 15.74 -15.52 28.31
C THR A 92 16.64 -14.43 27.70
N THR A 93 17.21 -14.70 26.53
CA THR A 93 17.96 -13.70 25.74
C THR A 93 17.05 -12.81 24.89
N PHE A 94 16.13 -12.07 25.52
CA PHE A 94 15.36 -11.01 24.83
C PHE A 94 14.84 -9.87 25.76
N LEU A 95 15.62 -9.50 26.78
CA LEU A 95 15.35 -8.30 27.60
C LEU A 95 16.64 -7.50 27.84
N GLY A 96 16.57 -6.18 27.62
CA GLY A 96 17.62 -5.24 28.02
C GLY A 96 18.82 -5.13 27.06
N GLY A 97 18.57 -4.91 25.76
CA GLY A 97 19.60 -4.55 24.77
C GLY A 97 19.29 -3.21 24.10
N SER A 98 20.32 -2.50 23.65
CA SER A 98 20.19 -1.33 22.76
C SER A 98 19.47 -1.71 21.45
N ALA A 99 18.93 -0.72 20.74
CA ALA A 99 18.33 -0.92 19.42
C ALA A 99 19.27 -1.77 18.52
N PRO A 100 18.75 -2.81 17.83
CA PRO A 100 19.57 -3.68 17.01
C PRO A 100 20.30 -2.88 15.92
N SER A 101 21.50 -3.32 15.56
CA SER A 101 22.38 -2.59 14.64
C SER A 101 21.72 -2.40 13.27
N GLY A 102 21.27 -1.17 12.98
CA GLY A 102 20.82 -0.68 11.69
C GLY A 102 19.91 -1.62 10.89
N TYR A 103 18.59 -1.43 11.00
CA TYR A 103 17.59 -2.10 10.15
C TYR A 103 18.02 -2.06 8.66
N ARG A 104 18.17 -3.24 8.04
CA ARG A 104 18.72 -3.41 6.69
C ARG A 104 18.02 -4.57 5.96
N ASP A 105 16.85 -4.26 5.43
CA ASP A 105 16.10 -5.16 4.53
C ASP A 105 16.39 -4.89 3.03
N ASP A 106 17.24 -3.91 2.74
CA ASP A 106 17.82 -3.69 1.42
C ASP A 106 19.29 -4.17 1.36
N PRO A 107 19.62 -5.19 0.54
CA PRO A 107 21.01 -5.61 0.28
C PRO A 107 21.89 -4.48 -0.28
N TYR A 108 21.28 -3.50 -0.94
CA TYR A 108 21.93 -2.48 -1.76
C TYR A 108 22.09 -1.13 -1.04
N ALA A 109 21.67 -1.03 0.22
CA ALA A 109 21.65 0.19 1.04
C ALA A 109 23.01 0.88 1.27
N SER A 110 24.12 0.26 0.81
CA SER A 110 25.47 0.82 0.86
C SER A 110 26.11 1.07 -0.52
N THR A 111 25.39 0.89 -1.63
CA THR A 111 25.97 0.86 -2.99
C THR A 111 25.31 1.84 -3.96
N ALA A 112 25.46 3.14 -3.70
CA ALA A 112 25.20 4.19 -4.69
C ALA A 112 26.25 4.12 -5.82
N GLY A 113 25.95 3.38 -6.91
CA GLY A 113 26.88 3.25 -8.05
C GLY A 113 26.56 2.17 -9.10
N PHE A 114 25.40 1.52 -9.07
CA PHE A 114 25.03 0.54 -10.10
C PHE A 114 24.72 1.20 -11.46
N LYS A 115 24.90 0.42 -12.52
CA LYS A 115 24.44 0.74 -13.88
C LYS A 115 23.28 -0.19 -14.24
N GLU A 116 22.38 0.29 -15.09
CA GLU A 116 21.29 -0.50 -15.66
C GLU A 116 21.82 -1.80 -16.28
N GLY A 117 21.41 -2.95 -15.73
CA GLY A 117 21.75 -4.29 -16.22
C GLY A 117 22.44 -5.19 -15.20
N ASP A 118 23.26 -4.65 -14.29
CA ASP A 118 24.12 -5.44 -13.39
C ASP A 118 23.43 -5.84 -12.07
N VAL A 119 22.26 -6.49 -12.13
CA VAL A 119 21.76 -7.28 -10.99
C VAL A 119 22.65 -8.52 -10.87
N PRO A 120 23.23 -8.84 -9.69
CA PRO A 120 24.09 -10.01 -9.53
C PRO A 120 23.34 -11.33 -9.81
N MET A 121 23.47 -11.83 -11.04
CA MET A 121 22.97 -13.13 -11.46
C MET A 121 23.68 -14.24 -10.69
N SER A 122 23.09 -14.65 -9.56
CA SER A 122 23.51 -15.84 -8.84
C SER A 122 23.53 -17.04 -9.79
N PRO A 123 24.54 -17.92 -9.72
CA PRO A 123 24.51 -19.16 -10.49
C PRO A 123 23.21 -19.91 -10.19
N MET A 124 22.47 -20.31 -11.24
CA MET A 124 21.18 -20.99 -11.06
C MET A 124 21.31 -22.13 -10.06
N GLY A 125 20.65 -21.97 -8.90
CA GLY A 125 20.52 -23.03 -7.91
C GLY A 125 19.98 -24.28 -8.60
N GLN A 126 20.63 -25.42 -8.39
CA GLN A 126 20.38 -26.63 -9.16
C GLN A 126 18.88 -26.96 -9.14
N SER A 127 18.28 -27.09 -10.33
CA SER A 127 16.86 -27.41 -10.47
C SER A 127 16.53 -28.67 -9.67
N ARG A 128 15.48 -28.63 -8.82
CA ARG A 128 14.97 -29.78 -8.07
C ARG A 128 14.85 -30.98 -9.02
N GLY A 129 15.67 -32.00 -8.79
CA GLY A 129 15.99 -33.02 -9.81
C GLY A 129 14.77 -33.88 -10.18
N LEU A 130 14.27 -33.71 -11.40
CA LEU A 130 13.43 -34.72 -12.04
C LEU A 130 14.33 -35.84 -12.56
N ASP A 131 14.11 -37.05 -12.04
CA ASP A 131 14.91 -38.23 -12.40
C ASP A 131 14.73 -38.61 -13.88
N LYS A 132 15.83 -39.00 -14.53
CA LYS A 132 15.90 -39.21 -15.99
C LYS A 132 15.84 -40.69 -16.36
N SER A 133 14.63 -41.25 -16.40
CA SER A 133 14.37 -42.46 -17.19
C SER A 133 14.34 -42.14 -18.69
N GLU A 134 14.81 -43.07 -19.52
CA GLU A 134 15.27 -42.82 -20.90
C GLU A 134 14.21 -42.39 -21.93
N TYR A 135 14.67 -41.74 -23.00
CA TYR A 135 13.86 -41.33 -24.15
C TYR A 135 13.38 -42.53 -24.98
N ALA A 136 12.07 -42.78 -24.99
CA ALA A 136 11.39 -43.48 -26.08
C ALA A 136 10.65 -42.47 -26.98
N THR A 137 10.80 -42.56 -28.30
CA THR A 137 10.21 -41.60 -29.23
C THR A 137 8.68 -41.69 -29.27
N PRO A 138 7.94 -40.55 -29.25
CA PRO A 138 6.49 -40.57 -29.14
C PRO A 138 5.81 -41.03 -30.45
N ALA A 139 5.22 -42.22 -30.43
CA ALA A 139 4.37 -42.70 -31.51
C ALA A 139 3.11 -41.84 -31.67
N LYS A 140 2.73 -41.52 -32.92
CA LYS A 140 1.54 -40.71 -33.25
C LYS A 140 0.24 -41.38 -32.75
N LYS A 141 -0.31 -40.92 -31.61
CA LYS A 141 -1.63 -41.35 -31.14
C LYS A 141 -2.73 -40.88 -32.10
N LYS A 142 -3.57 -41.81 -32.56
CA LYS A 142 -4.84 -41.50 -33.25
C LYS A 142 -5.80 -40.83 -32.25
N GLY A 143 -6.55 -39.82 -32.70
CA GLY A 143 -7.52 -39.13 -31.85
C GLY A 143 -8.79 -39.97 -31.59
N ASN A 144 -9.24 -40.01 -30.34
CA ASN A 144 -10.49 -40.68 -29.96
C ASN A 144 -11.72 -39.86 -30.39
N SER A 145 -12.31 -40.20 -31.54
CA SER A 145 -13.58 -39.61 -32.00
C SER A 145 -14.74 -39.83 -31.01
N LEU A 146 -14.77 -41.00 -30.35
CA LEU A 146 -15.75 -41.36 -29.32
C LEU A 146 -15.89 -40.32 -28.21
N PHE A 147 -14.78 -39.72 -27.75
CA PHE A 147 -14.82 -38.69 -26.70
C PHE A 147 -15.52 -37.41 -27.19
N ARG A 148 -15.27 -36.99 -28.44
CA ARG A 148 -15.94 -35.84 -29.06
C ARG A 148 -17.43 -36.10 -29.27
N CYS A 149 -17.82 -37.31 -29.67
CA CYS A 149 -19.24 -37.69 -29.75
C CYS A 149 -19.95 -37.63 -28.38
N GLY A 150 -19.29 -38.11 -27.31
CA GLY A 150 -19.83 -38.04 -25.95
C GLY A 150 -20.12 -36.62 -25.48
N VAL A 151 -19.21 -35.67 -25.72
CA VAL A 151 -19.40 -34.26 -25.37
C VAL A 151 -20.57 -33.64 -26.15
N ILE A 152 -20.73 -33.95 -27.44
CA ILE A 152 -21.84 -33.45 -28.26
C ILE A 152 -23.18 -33.99 -27.74
N ILE A 153 -23.27 -35.27 -27.40
CA ILE A 153 -24.48 -35.88 -26.83
C ILE A 153 -24.85 -35.25 -25.48
N LEU A 154 -23.86 -34.97 -24.62
CA LEU A 154 -24.08 -34.30 -23.34
C LEU A 154 -24.66 -32.88 -23.51
N ILE A 155 -24.13 -32.10 -24.46
CA ILE A 155 -24.64 -30.75 -24.78
C ILE A 155 -26.08 -30.81 -25.29
N ILE A 156 -26.41 -31.77 -26.16
CA ILE A 156 -27.78 -31.98 -26.67
C ILE A 156 -28.75 -32.33 -25.52
N LEU A 157 -28.34 -33.18 -24.58
CA LEU A 157 -29.14 -33.54 -23.40
C LEU A 157 -29.38 -32.34 -22.46
N LEU A 158 -28.37 -31.51 -22.24
CA LEU A 158 -28.51 -30.29 -21.42
C LEU A 158 -29.44 -29.26 -22.07
N ILE A 159 -29.36 -29.07 -23.39
CA ILE A 159 -30.29 -28.22 -24.16
C ILE A 159 -31.72 -28.79 -24.09
N ALA A 160 -31.88 -30.10 -24.25
CA ALA A 160 -33.19 -30.75 -24.15
C ALA A 160 -33.83 -30.55 -22.76
N LEU A 161 -33.06 -30.71 -21.67
CA LEU A 161 -33.53 -30.43 -20.30
C LEU A 161 -33.90 -28.95 -20.12
N GLY A 162 -33.07 -28.04 -20.61
CA GLY A 162 -33.32 -26.59 -20.56
C GLY A 162 -34.59 -26.13 -21.29
N VAL A 163 -35.05 -26.89 -22.31
CA VAL A 163 -36.30 -26.62 -23.03
C VAL A 163 -37.49 -27.36 -22.43
N LEU A 164 -37.33 -28.62 -22.03
CA LEU A 164 -38.42 -29.47 -21.52
C LEU A 164 -38.91 -29.04 -20.13
N ILE A 165 -38.01 -28.59 -19.25
CA ILE A 165 -38.38 -28.19 -17.88
C ILE A 165 -39.33 -26.97 -17.89
N PRO A 166 -39.03 -25.85 -18.58
CA PRO A 166 -39.97 -24.73 -18.71
C PRO A 166 -41.31 -25.12 -19.36
N VAL A 167 -41.30 -25.98 -20.38
CA VAL A 167 -42.53 -26.42 -21.06
C VAL A 167 -43.41 -27.26 -20.13
N TYR A 168 -42.83 -28.18 -19.36
CA TYR A 168 -43.56 -29.00 -18.38
C TYR A 168 -44.25 -28.15 -17.32
N PHE A 169 -43.53 -27.21 -16.70
CA PHE A 169 -44.09 -26.33 -15.67
C PHE A 169 -45.10 -25.31 -16.22
N LYS A 170 -44.94 -24.83 -17.46
CA LYS A 170 -45.79 -23.78 -18.04
C LYS A 170 -47.06 -24.30 -18.72
N PHE A 171 -47.05 -25.53 -19.26
CA PHE A 171 -48.16 -26.07 -20.07
C PHE A 171 -48.74 -27.40 -19.60
N ILE A 172 -47.98 -28.24 -18.89
CA ILE A 172 -48.43 -29.58 -18.49
C ILE A 172 -48.97 -29.58 -17.06
N LYS A 173 -48.24 -29.00 -16.11
CA LYS A 173 -48.64 -28.97 -14.69
C LYS A 173 -50.01 -28.34 -14.38
N PRO A 174 -50.50 -27.29 -15.10
CA PRO A 174 -51.82 -26.70 -14.81
C PRO A 174 -53.02 -27.63 -15.03
N ASN A 175 -52.89 -28.68 -15.85
CA ASN A 175 -54.03 -29.48 -16.34
C ASN A 175 -54.25 -30.80 -15.56
N MET A 176 -53.62 -30.97 -14.39
CA MET A 176 -53.57 -32.24 -13.65
C MET A 176 -54.04 -32.14 -12.18
N LEU A 177 -54.74 -31.07 -11.79
CA LEU A 177 -55.28 -30.86 -10.43
C LEU A 177 -56.72 -30.33 -10.45
N SER A 178 -57.65 -31.10 -11.04
CA SER A 178 -59.08 -30.75 -11.14
C SER A 178 -60.01 -31.98 -11.09
N SER A 179 -59.89 -32.83 -10.06
CA SER A 179 -60.82 -33.96 -9.86
C SER A 179 -60.92 -34.43 -8.40
N GLU A 180 -62.14 -34.79 -8.00
CA GLU A 180 -62.53 -35.56 -6.79
C GLU A 180 -62.39 -34.92 -5.40
N SER A 181 -63.46 -34.25 -4.97
CA SER A 181 -64.28 -34.54 -3.74
C SER A 181 -64.87 -33.25 -3.17
N GLY A 182 -66.05 -33.23 -2.54
CA GLY A 182 -67.10 -34.25 -2.39
C GLY A 182 -68.26 -33.60 -1.59
N SER A 183 -69.51 -33.75 -2.01
CA SER A 183 -70.61 -32.94 -1.46
C SER A 183 -71.19 -33.48 -0.15
N SER A 184 -71.56 -32.56 0.74
CA SER A 184 -72.60 -32.80 1.76
C SER A 184 -73.34 -31.49 2.06
N ASN A 185 -74.67 -31.57 2.23
CA ASN A 185 -75.51 -30.43 2.58
C ASN A 185 -75.67 -30.33 4.10
N GLY A 186 -75.74 -29.11 4.63
CA GLY A 186 -76.12 -28.83 6.02
C GLY A 186 -76.74 -27.44 6.13
N SER A 187 -78.04 -27.37 6.40
CA SER A 187 -78.78 -26.11 6.57
C SER A 187 -78.80 -25.68 8.04
N GLY A 188 -78.66 -24.38 8.30
CA GLY A 188 -78.75 -23.80 9.64
C GLY A 188 -78.93 -22.28 9.58
N SER A 189 -79.90 -21.75 10.31
CA SER A 189 -80.22 -20.32 10.36
C SER A 189 -80.13 -19.82 11.80
N SER A 190 -79.53 -18.64 12.03
CA SER A 190 -80.23 -17.48 12.64
C SER A 190 -79.32 -16.31 13.06
N ASN A 191 -79.78 -15.10 12.71
CA ASN A 191 -79.67 -13.77 13.34
C ASN A 191 -78.50 -13.35 14.27
N GLY A 192 -78.03 -12.12 14.01
CA GLY A 192 -77.61 -11.13 15.02
C GLY A 192 -76.11 -10.77 15.03
N GLY A 193 -75.68 -9.51 14.88
CA GLY A 193 -76.40 -8.30 14.45
C GLY A 193 -75.68 -6.98 14.86
N SER A 194 -75.69 -5.96 13.98
CA SER A 194 -75.21 -4.56 14.18
C SER A 194 -73.72 -4.34 14.54
N GLY A 195 -72.98 -3.40 13.95
CA GLY A 195 -73.19 -2.44 12.85
C GLY A 195 -71.80 -1.98 12.33
N GLY A 196 -71.60 -1.64 11.05
CA GLY A 196 -71.77 -0.27 10.50
C GLY A 196 -70.68 0.68 11.03
N GLY A 197 -69.80 1.32 10.26
CA GLY A 197 -69.62 1.63 8.82
C GLY A 197 -68.63 2.82 8.76
N SER A 198 -68.08 3.34 7.66
CA SER A 198 -68.11 3.11 6.21
C SER A 198 -66.67 3.38 5.70
N GLY A 199 -66.21 3.10 4.48
CA GLY A 199 -66.90 2.89 3.20
C GLY A 199 -66.37 3.92 2.19
N GLY A 200 -65.51 3.51 1.25
CA GLY A 200 -64.80 4.45 0.36
C GLY A 200 -63.86 3.79 -0.66
N GLY A 201 -64.40 2.91 -1.52
CA GLY A 201 -63.63 2.18 -2.53
C GLY A 201 -63.85 2.68 -3.97
N SER A 202 -62.77 3.16 -4.62
CA SER A 202 -62.62 3.33 -6.08
C SER A 202 -61.18 3.73 -6.39
N SER A 203 -60.56 3.45 -7.54
CA SER A 203 -60.80 2.46 -8.61
C SER A 203 -59.72 2.70 -9.69
N GLY A 204 -59.30 1.68 -10.45
CA GLY A 204 -58.64 1.88 -11.75
C GLY A 204 -57.32 2.69 -11.75
N GLY A 205 -56.21 2.05 -11.39
CA GLY A 205 -54.88 2.67 -11.37
C GLY A 205 -53.77 1.74 -11.88
N GLY A 206 -53.99 1.07 -13.01
CA GLY A 206 -53.07 0.06 -13.59
C GLY A 206 -51.77 0.61 -14.19
N GLY A 207 -51.04 1.44 -13.43
CA GLY A 207 -49.69 1.89 -13.78
C GLY A 207 -48.68 0.79 -13.48
N GLY A 208 -47.96 0.31 -14.51
CA GLY A 208 -46.84 -0.60 -14.37
C GLY A 208 -45.64 0.09 -13.71
N GLY A 209 -45.71 0.28 -12.40
CA GLY A 209 -44.61 0.79 -11.60
C GLY A 209 -43.40 -0.13 -11.74
N LYS A 210 -42.32 0.35 -12.35
CA LYS A 210 -41.02 -0.32 -12.26
C LYS A 210 -40.68 -0.41 -10.77
N SER A 211 -40.34 -1.60 -10.29
CA SER A 211 -39.68 -1.71 -8.99
C SER A 211 -38.45 -0.81 -9.03
N GLN A 212 -38.36 0.13 -8.10
CA GLN A 212 -37.11 0.84 -7.90
C GLN A 212 -36.08 -0.16 -7.39
N ASP A 213 -34.81 0.04 -7.76
CA ASP A 213 -33.71 -0.68 -7.12
C ASP A 213 -33.67 -0.30 -5.63
N PRO A 214 -33.39 -1.24 -4.71
CA PRO A 214 -33.32 -0.93 -3.29
C PRO A 214 -32.22 0.09 -3.00
N ILE A 215 -32.55 1.11 -2.20
CA ILE A 215 -31.61 2.18 -1.79
C ILE A 215 -30.68 1.71 -0.65
N THR A 216 -31.09 0.71 0.12
CA THR A 216 -30.34 0.17 1.25
C THR A 216 -30.67 -1.31 1.47
N GLY A 217 -29.73 -2.06 2.06
CA GLY A 217 -29.96 -3.43 2.51
C GLY A 217 -28.97 -3.90 3.56
N GLY A 218 -29.39 -4.85 4.40
CA GLY A 218 -28.55 -5.53 5.38
C GLY A 218 -28.19 -6.96 4.96
N ASP A 219 -27.96 -7.83 5.93
CA ASP A 219 -27.69 -9.27 5.71
C ASP A 219 -28.75 -9.94 4.82
N GLY A 220 -28.30 -10.73 3.86
CA GLY A 220 -29.14 -11.45 2.89
C GLY A 220 -29.75 -10.59 1.78
N SER A 221 -29.48 -9.27 1.73
CA SER A 221 -29.99 -8.39 0.67
C SER A 221 -29.22 -8.52 -0.65
N THR A 222 -29.91 -8.36 -1.77
CA THR A 222 -29.27 -8.29 -3.10
C THR A 222 -28.72 -6.88 -3.34
N VAL A 223 -27.47 -6.78 -3.75
CA VAL A 223 -26.79 -5.51 -4.07
C VAL A 223 -26.40 -5.50 -5.53
N LYS A 224 -26.61 -4.36 -6.18
CA LYS A 224 -26.16 -4.08 -7.54
C LYS A 224 -24.73 -3.54 -7.50
N LEU A 225 -23.84 -4.03 -8.35
CA LEU A 225 -22.44 -3.59 -8.37
C LEU A 225 -22.21 -2.47 -9.40
N THR A 226 -21.22 -1.60 -9.13
CA THR A 226 -20.86 -0.43 -9.95
C THR A 226 -20.49 -0.81 -11.39
N GLU A 227 -19.73 -1.91 -11.56
CA GLU A 227 -19.33 -2.43 -12.89
C GLU A 227 -20.45 -3.26 -13.56
N GLY A 228 -21.60 -3.41 -12.90
CA GLY A 228 -22.72 -4.26 -13.33
C GLY A 228 -22.77 -5.62 -12.64
N GLY A 229 -23.92 -6.30 -12.79
CA GLY A 229 -24.21 -7.53 -12.05
C GLY A 229 -24.74 -7.28 -10.64
N THR A 230 -24.89 -8.35 -9.86
CA THR A 230 -25.43 -8.33 -8.50
C THR A 230 -24.80 -9.37 -7.60
N MET A 231 -24.57 -9.03 -6.33
CA MET A 231 -24.14 -9.95 -5.26
C MET A 231 -25.22 -10.10 -4.17
N VAL A 232 -25.07 -11.06 -3.26
CA VAL A 232 -25.83 -11.11 -2.00
C VAL A 232 -24.94 -10.62 -0.86
N TYR A 233 -25.32 -9.52 -0.21
CA TYR A 233 -24.59 -8.98 0.93
C TYR A 233 -24.79 -9.86 2.15
N THR A 234 -23.72 -10.51 2.60
CA THR A 234 -23.73 -11.40 3.77
C THR A 234 -22.93 -10.73 4.87
N ASN A 235 -23.59 -10.12 5.86
CA ASN A 235 -22.96 -9.37 6.94
C ASN A 235 -23.61 -9.75 8.27
N LYS A 236 -22.95 -10.61 9.04
CA LYS A 236 -23.52 -11.14 10.30
C LYS A 236 -23.38 -10.19 11.49
N PHE A 237 -22.81 -9.01 11.27
CA PHE A 237 -22.48 -8.02 12.30
C PHE A 237 -23.44 -6.83 12.36
N GLY A 238 -24.51 -6.84 11.54
CA GLY A 238 -25.54 -5.80 11.55
C GLY A 238 -25.19 -4.56 10.73
N GLY A 239 -24.21 -4.67 9.82
CA GLY A 239 -23.95 -3.65 8.81
C GLY A 239 -25.08 -3.56 7.78
N TYR A 240 -25.21 -2.39 7.15
CA TYR A 240 -26.05 -2.18 5.98
C TYR A 240 -25.37 -1.23 5.01
N TRP A 241 -25.58 -1.50 3.71
CA TRP A 241 -25.12 -0.65 2.63
C TRP A 241 -26.18 0.40 2.27
N VAL A 242 -25.74 1.50 1.65
CA VAL A 242 -26.60 2.55 1.10
C VAL A 242 -26.10 2.97 -0.28
N GLU A 243 -26.98 2.97 -1.27
CA GLU A 243 -26.75 3.54 -2.60
C GLU A 243 -28.01 4.31 -3.01
N ASN A 244 -27.98 5.63 -2.79
CA ASN A 244 -29.12 6.52 -2.96
C ASN A 244 -29.01 7.28 -4.31
N PRO A 245 -29.86 6.98 -5.32
CA PRO A 245 -29.80 7.66 -6.62
C PRO A 245 -30.16 9.15 -6.58
N ASP A 246 -30.77 9.62 -5.49
CA ASP A 246 -31.13 11.03 -5.30
C ASP A 246 -30.13 11.79 -4.41
N ASP A 247 -29.18 11.10 -3.77
CA ASP A 247 -28.00 11.64 -3.09
C ASP A 247 -26.80 10.67 -3.12
N PRO A 248 -25.84 10.82 -4.07
CA PRO A 248 -24.62 10.00 -4.11
C PRO A 248 -23.64 10.32 -2.97
N PHE A 249 -23.92 11.35 -2.16
CA PHE A 249 -23.16 11.74 -0.98
C PHE A 249 -23.88 11.43 0.34
N ASP A 250 -24.83 10.49 0.30
CA ASP A 250 -25.36 9.83 1.49
C ASP A 250 -24.22 9.15 2.28
N ASN A 251 -24.17 9.42 3.59
CA ASN A 251 -23.14 8.95 4.54
C ASN A 251 -23.76 8.11 5.69
N SER A 252 -24.98 7.61 5.50
CA SER A 252 -25.74 6.90 6.55
C SER A 252 -25.43 5.40 6.65
N ALA A 253 -24.66 4.83 5.72
CA ALA A 253 -24.22 3.43 5.75
C ALA A 253 -23.34 3.11 6.99
N ARG A 254 -23.34 1.84 7.41
CA ARG A 254 -22.45 1.34 8.48
C ARG A 254 -21.97 -0.10 8.19
N PRO A 255 -20.71 -0.43 8.50
CA PRO A 255 -20.14 -1.73 8.16
C PRO A 255 -20.53 -2.81 9.19
N ASN A 256 -20.84 -2.43 10.42
CA ASN A 256 -21.26 -3.30 11.50
C ASN A 256 -22.03 -2.51 12.57
N SER A 257 -22.58 -3.21 13.57
CA SER A 257 -23.44 -2.63 14.61
C SER A 257 -22.73 -1.83 15.69
N TRP A 258 -21.41 -1.97 15.86
CA TRP A 258 -20.60 -1.21 16.82
C TRP A 258 -19.88 0.00 16.21
N THR A 259 -19.88 0.12 14.88
CA THR A 259 -19.24 1.24 14.17
C THR A 259 -20.25 2.34 13.86
N LYS A 260 -19.91 3.57 14.22
CA LYS A 260 -20.68 4.78 13.89
C LYS A 260 -20.75 4.97 12.36
N PRO A 261 -21.92 5.29 11.77
CA PRO A 261 -22.03 5.69 10.36
C PRO A 261 -21.08 6.83 9.98
N LEU A 262 -20.83 7.03 8.69
CA LEU A 262 -19.87 8.02 8.20
C LEU A 262 -20.27 9.47 8.51
N ASN A 263 -21.57 9.75 8.63
CA ASN A 263 -22.09 11.07 9.04
C ASN A 263 -21.98 11.38 10.55
N GLN A 264 -21.21 10.59 11.31
CA GLN A 264 -20.94 10.80 12.74
C GLN A 264 -19.43 10.85 13.01
N THR A 265 -19.02 11.71 13.94
CA THR A 265 -17.61 11.86 14.35
C THR A 265 -17.03 10.53 14.86
N TRP A 266 -15.87 10.16 14.31
CA TRP A 266 -15.02 9.10 14.87
C TRP A 266 -14.27 9.64 16.08
N ASP A 267 -14.50 9.06 17.26
CA ASP A 267 -13.79 9.44 18.48
C ASP A 267 -12.53 8.58 18.61
N TYR A 268 -11.39 9.17 18.23
CA TYR A 268 -10.07 8.54 18.32
C TYR A 268 -9.66 8.13 19.75
N SER A 269 -10.38 8.58 20.79
CA SER A 269 -10.17 8.17 22.19
C SER A 269 -10.86 6.84 22.54
N THR A 270 -11.94 6.46 21.83
CA THR A 270 -12.79 5.31 22.19
C THR A 270 -13.03 4.32 21.05
N ASP A 271 -13.17 4.82 19.82
CA ASP A 271 -13.49 4.01 18.65
C ASP A 271 -12.21 3.33 18.14
N LYS A 272 -12.21 2.00 18.09
CA LYS A 272 -11.04 1.20 17.68
C LYS A 272 -11.04 0.94 16.17
N ILE A 273 -9.88 1.16 15.56
CA ILE A 273 -9.65 0.90 14.12
C ILE A 273 -9.36 -0.59 13.93
N TYR A 274 -10.25 -1.28 13.21
CA TYR A 274 -10.04 -2.63 12.70
C TYR A 274 -10.08 -2.55 11.18
N GLY A 275 -8.90 -2.48 10.56
CA GLY A 275 -8.77 -2.23 9.13
C GLY A 275 -7.86 -3.21 8.40
N VAL A 276 -7.89 -3.09 7.08
CA VAL A 276 -6.95 -3.78 6.18
C VAL A 276 -6.35 -2.78 5.21
N ASN A 277 -5.14 -3.05 4.77
CA ASN A 277 -4.55 -2.34 3.65
C ASN A 277 -5.07 -2.88 2.32
N LEU A 278 -5.11 -2.02 1.31
CA LEU A 278 -5.29 -2.38 -0.09
C LEU A 278 -3.95 -2.28 -0.83
N GLY A 279 -2.89 -2.83 -0.21
CA GLY A 279 -1.54 -2.91 -0.77
C GLY A 279 -1.51 -3.71 -2.09
N GLY A 280 -0.50 -3.47 -2.92
CA GLY A 280 -0.40 -4.02 -4.27
C GLY A 280 -1.45 -3.53 -5.29
N TRP A 281 -2.47 -2.74 -4.90
CA TRP A 281 -3.53 -2.30 -5.81
C TRP A 281 -3.15 -1.06 -6.63
N LEU A 282 -3.20 0.14 -6.03
CA LEU A 282 -2.92 1.41 -6.72
C LEU A 282 -1.43 1.77 -6.74
N ASN A 283 -0.66 1.12 -5.86
CA ASN A 283 0.80 1.06 -5.80
C ASN A 283 1.14 -0.44 -5.76
N THR A 284 1.91 -0.95 -6.72
CA THR A 284 2.05 -2.40 -6.94
C THR A 284 3.31 -2.99 -6.31
N GLU A 285 3.22 -4.27 -5.90
CA GLU A 285 4.33 -4.97 -5.24
C GLU A 285 4.50 -6.42 -5.74
N PRO A 286 5.75 -6.91 -5.90
CA PRO A 286 6.02 -8.24 -6.48
C PRO A 286 5.52 -9.45 -5.68
N PHE A 287 5.29 -9.31 -4.37
CA PHE A 287 4.79 -10.41 -3.52
C PHE A 287 3.26 -10.38 -3.36
N ILE A 288 2.65 -9.20 -3.51
CA ILE A 288 1.20 -9.00 -3.43
C ILE A 288 0.54 -9.30 -4.78
N SER A 289 1.18 -8.94 -5.89
CA SER A 289 0.64 -9.11 -7.25
C SER A 289 1.61 -9.90 -8.15
N PRO A 290 2.07 -11.12 -7.76
CA PRO A 290 3.17 -11.81 -8.43
C PRO A 290 2.93 -12.05 -9.93
N ALA A 291 1.72 -12.42 -10.35
CA ALA A 291 1.37 -12.61 -11.77
C ALA A 291 1.57 -11.36 -12.65
N LEU A 292 1.58 -10.15 -12.07
CA LEU A 292 1.85 -8.91 -12.78
C LEU A 292 3.34 -8.80 -13.17
N TYR A 293 4.23 -9.17 -12.24
CA TYR A 293 5.68 -9.13 -12.36
C TYR A 293 6.27 -10.35 -13.09
N GLU A 294 5.72 -11.54 -12.84
CA GLU A 294 6.10 -12.80 -13.50
C GLU A 294 5.97 -12.73 -15.03
N ARG A 295 5.05 -11.90 -15.55
CA ARG A 295 4.92 -11.59 -16.99
C ARG A 295 6.21 -11.04 -17.59
N CYS A 296 6.90 -10.15 -16.88
CA CYS A 296 8.19 -9.60 -17.29
C CYS A 296 9.32 -10.60 -17.02
N ASN A 297 9.28 -11.26 -15.86
CA ASN A 297 10.36 -12.12 -15.39
C ASN A 297 10.40 -13.48 -16.13
N THR A 298 9.33 -13.87 -16.82
CA THR A 298 9.24 -15.10 -17.62
C THR A 298 9.52 -14.83 -19.10
N GLY A 299 10.79 -14.61 -19.44
CA GLY A 299 11.25 -14.45 -20.83
C GLY A 299 11.17 -13.03 -21.40
N GLY A 300 10.87 -12.02 -20.58
CA GLY A 300 11.03 -10.62 -20.95
C GLY A 300 12.49 -10.17 -20.99
N GLN A 301 12.71 -8.93 -21.47
CA GLN A 301 14.04 -8.31 -21.56
C GLN A 301 14.43 -7.49 -20.31
N ILE A 302 13.45 -7.14 -19.46
CA ILE A 302 13.63 -6.46 -18.18
C ILE A 302 13.11 -7.40 -17.10
N VAL A 303 13.90 -7.59 -16.04
CA VAL A 303 13.42 -8.18 -14.79
C VAL A 303 12.72 -7.07 -14.02
N ALA A 304 11.40 -7.20 -13.84
CA ALA A 304 10.62 -6.30 -13.02
C ALA A 304 10.83 -6.66 -11.54
N VAL A 305 11.34 -5.71 -10.76
CA VAL A 305 11.61 -5.81 -9.31
C VAL A 305 10.80 -4.81 -8.47
N ASP A 306 10.25 -3.78 -9.12
CA ASP A 306 9.50 -2.65 -8.59
C ASP A 306 8.56 -2.09 -9.69
N GLU A 307 7.70 -1.10 -9.37
CA GLU A 307 6.78 -0.55 -10.37
C GLU A 307 7.50 0.26 -11.47
N TRP A 308 8.71 0.78 -11.23
CA TRP A 308 9.53 1.44 -12.24
C TRP A 308 9.91 0.47 -13.38
N THR A 309 10.60 -0.61 -13.04
CA THR A 309 11.05 -1.65 -13.98
C THR A 309 9.89 -2.44 -14.57
N LEU A 310 8.79 -2.61 -13.83
CA LEU A 310 7.52 -3.11 -14.35
C LEU A 310 6.96 -2.18 -15.44
N SER A 311 6.95 -0.87 -15.21
CA SER A 311 6.42 0.10 -16.16
C SER A 311 7.25 0.16 -17.45
N GLU A 312 8.57 0.12 -17.33
CA GLU A 312 9.49 0.04 -18.49
C GLU A 312 9.32 -1.27 -19.30
N CYS A 313 9.06 -2.39 -18.62
CA CYS A 313 8.72 -3.66 -19.25
C CYS A 313 7.39 -3.55 -20.02
N MET A 314 6.32 -3.08 -19.37
CA MET A 314 4.99 -2.96 -19.99
C MET A 314 4.95 -1.93 -21.13
N ALA A 315 5.72 -0.84 -21.04
CA ALA A 315 5.87 0.12 -22.13
C ALA A 315 6.46 -0.49 -23.41
N LYS A 316 7.24 -1.59 -23.30
CA LYS A 316 7.76 -2.35 -24.44
C LYS A 316 6.77 -3.40 -24.96
N ASP A 317 5.80 -3.84 -24.15
CA ASP A 317 4.75 -4.77 -24.57
C ASP A 317 3.56 -4.06 -25.23
N THR A 318 3.83 -3.39 -26.36
CA THR A 318 2.78 -2.74 -27.17
C THR A 318 1.82 -3.74 -27.82
N ALA A 319 2.09 -5.04 -27.75
CA ALA A 319 1.24 -6.08 -28.34
C ALA A 319 0.06 -6.45 -27.41
N ASN A 320 0.26 -6.45 -26.10
CA ASN A 320 -0.77 -6.81 -25.11
C ASN A 320 -1.42 -5.59 -24.41
N GLY A 321 -1.37 -4.41 -25.04
CA GLY A 321 -2.01 -3.18 -24.55
C GLY A 321 -1.07 -2.14 -23.92
N GLY A 322 0.22 -2.43 -23.81
CA GLY A 322 1.22 -1.51 -23.26
C GLY A 322 1.00 -1.19 -21.78
N LEU A 323 1.73 -0.17 -21.31
CA LEU A 323 1.64 0.31 -19.92
C LEU A 323 0.21 0.65 -19.48
N GLU A 324 -0.53 1.42 -20.28
CA GLU A 324 -1.89 1.85 -19.92
C GLU A 324 -2.87 0.68 -19.83
N GLY A 325 -2.93 -0.18 -20.86
CA GLY A 325 -3.86 -1.31 -20.89
C GLY A 325 -3.58 -2.37 -19.82
N LEU A 326 -2.31 -2.63 -19.51
CA LEU A 326 -1.92 -3.66 -18.54
C LEU A 326 -2.13 -3.20 -17.09
N MET A 327 -1.78 -1.96 -16.75
CA MET A 327 -2.01 -1.42 -15.41
C MET A 327 -3.47 -1.07 -15.17
N GLU A 328 -4.22 -0.56 -16.17
CA GLU A 328 -5.65 -0.28 -16.00
C GLU A 328 -6.47 -1.58 -15.80
N GLU A 329 -6.11 -2.70 -16.44
CA GLU A 329 -6.75 -3.98 -16.15
C GLU A 329 -6.42 -4.51 -14.74
N HIS A 330 -5.20 -4.31 -14.23
CA HIS A 330 -4.83 -4.60 -12.84
C HIS A 330 -5.67 -3.78 -11.86
N TYR A 331 -5.68 -2.45 -12.00
CA TYR A 331 -6.48 -1.57 -11.14
C TYR A 331 -7.99 -1.89 -11.19
N LYS A 332 -8.49 -2.40 -12.33
CA LYS A 332 -9.88 -2.81 -12.54
C LYS A 332 -10.27 -4.15 -11.92
N THR A 333 -9.31 -5.06 -11.72
CA THR A 333 -9.61 -6.46 -11.37
C THR A 333 -9.02 -6.94 -10.06
N PHE A 334 -7.95 -6.32 -9.55
CA PHE A 334 -7.25 -6.79 -8.34
C PHE A 334 -8.01 -6.50 -7.04
N ILE A 335 -8.69 -5.34 -6.96
CA ILE A 335 -9.62 -4.98 -5.88
C ILE A 335 -10.89 -4.44 -6.52
N THR A 336 -12.04 -4.89 -6.02
CA THR A 336 -13.36 -4.63 -6.59
C THR A 336 -14.34 -4.09 -5.55
N GLU A 337 -15.56 -3.73 -5.98
CA GLU A 337 -16.63 -3.41 -5.04
C GLU A 337 -16.97 -4.58 -4.09
N GLU A 338 -16.84 -5.83 -4.57
CA GLU A 338 -17.12 -7.00 -3.75
C GLU A 338 -16.14 -7.12 -2.58
N ASP A 339 -14.88 -6.69 -2.77
CA ASP A 339 -13.88 -6.65 -1.70
C ASP A 339 -14.29 -5.67 -0.58
N PHE A 340 -14.78 -4.48 -0.91
CA PHE A 340 -15.29 -3.54 0.09
C PHE A 340 -16.52 -4.08 0.83
N ALA A 341 -17.40 -4.80 0.13
CA ALA A 341 -18.53 -5.49 0.74
C ALA A 341 -18.07 -6.62 1.69
N GLN A 342 -17.05 -7.40 1.30
CA GLN A 342 -16.46 -8.48 2.09
C GLN A 342 -15.66 -7.96 3.31
N ILE A 343 -14.96 -6.83 3.19
CA ILE A 343 -14.25 -6.15 4.29
C ILE A 343 -15.24 -5.74 5.38
N ALA A 344 -16.34 -5.06 5.02
CA ALA A 344 -17.39 -4.71 5.97
C ALA A 344 -18.07 -5.97 6.57
N ALA A 345 -18.26 -7.02 5.78
CA ALA A 345 -18.79 -8.30 6.24
C ALA A 345 -17.89 -9.03 7.25
N ALA A 346 -16.56 -8.82 7.20
CA ALA A 346 -15.57 -9.35 8.13
C ALA A 346 -15.45 -8.56 9.45
N GLY A 347 -16.43 -7.71 9.78
CA GLY A 347 -16.45 -6.92 11.01
C GLY A 347 -15.49 -5.73 11.03
N LEU A 348 -14.74 -5.50 9.95
CA LEU A 348 -13.82 -4.38 9.80
C LEU A 348 -14.58 -3.07 9.58
N ASN A 349 -13.92 -1.94 9.86
CA ASN A 349 -14.51 -0.61 9.79
C ASN A 349 -13.66 0.44 9.04
N TRP A 350 -12.42 0.10 8.68
CA TRP A 350 -11.53 0.96 7.89
C TRP A 350 -10.79 0.22 6.78
N VAL A 351 -10.32 0.97 5.78
CA VAL A 351 -9.27 0.54 4.84
C VAL A 351 -8.14 1.57 4.80
N ARG A 352 -6.89 1.12 4.68
CA ARG A 352 -5.74 1.98 4.34
C ARG A 352 -5.41 1.77 2.87
N ILE A 353 -5.28 2.86 2.12
CA ILE A 353 -5.12 2.83 0.67
C ILE A 353 -3.80 3.53 0.30
N PRO A 354 -2.74 2.74 0.07
CA PRO A 354 -1.54 3.20 -0.62
C PRO A 354 -1.90 3.90 -1.94
N ILE A 355 -1.51 5.16 -2.08
CA ILE A 355 -1.56 5.92 -3.33
C ILE A 355 -0.15 6.43 -3.67
N PRO A 356 0.34 6.22 -4.89
CA PRO A 356 1.63 6.74 -5.30
C PRO A 356 1.50 8.14 -5.90
N TYR A 357 2.59 8.92 -5.91
CA TYR A 357 2.55 10.27 -6.47
C TYR A 357 2.17 10.32 -7.96
N TRP A 358 2.40 9.25 -8.74
CA TRP A 358 1.99 9.19 -10.15
C TRP A 358 0.48 9.17 -10.36
N ALA A 359 -0.32 8.97 -9.30
CA ALA A 359 -1.75 9.29 -9.31
C ALA A 359 -2.02 10.77 -9.65
N ILE A 360 -1.08 11.67 -9.34
CA ILE A 360 -1.16 13.11 -9.60
C ILE A 360 -0.46 13.44 -10.93
N GLU A 361 0.84 13.16 -11.07
CA GLU A 361 1.60 13.40 -12.30
C GLU A 361 2.98 12.72 -12.29
N VAL A 362 3.60 12.60 -13.47
CA VAL A 362 4.99 12.14 -13.66
C VAL A 362 5.81 13.21 -14.36
N TRP A 363 7.12 13.25 -14.10
CA TRP A 363 8.06 14.18 -14.73
C TRP A 363 8.96 13.46 -15.76
N PRO A 364 9.65 14.18 -16.67
CA PRO A 364 10.47 13.55 -17.70
C PRO A 364 11.55 12.61 -17.13
N GLY A 365 11.54 11.36 -17.61
CA GLY A 365 12.43 10.29 -17.12
C GLY A 365 11.78 9.34 -16.13
N GLU A 366 10.54 9.58 -15.68
CA GLU A 366 9.79 8.68 -14.79
C GLU A 366 8.83 7.81 -15.63
N PRO A 367 8.88 6.47 -15.56
CA PRO A 367 8.18 5.57 -16.49
C PRO A 367 6.75 5.23 -16.07
N PHE A 368 6.33 5.60 -14.86
CA PHE A 368 5.03 5.23 -14.29
C PHE A 368 3.83 5.74 -15.10
N LEU A 369 2.68 5.08 -14.96
CA LEU A 369 1.44 5.48 -15.63
C LEU A 369 0.75 6.66 -14.90
N PRO A 370 0.76 7.89 -15.44
CA PRO A 370 0.17 9.04 -14.74
C PRO A 370 -1.36 8.96 -14.68
N LYS A 371 -1.94 9.40 -13.55
CA LYS A 371 -3.36 9.76 -13.36
C LYS A 371 -4.39 8.63 -13.49
N VAL A 372 -4.02 7.42 -13.94
CA VAL A 372 -4.97 6.32 -14.14
C VAL A 372 -5.45 5.70 -12.82
N CYS A 373 -4.55 5.42 -11.87
CA CYS A 373 -4.92 4.87 -10.57
C CYS A 373 -5.87 5.78 -9.76
N TRP A 374 -5.83 7.11 -9.98
CA TRP A 374 -6.80 8.04 -9.40
C TRP A 374 -8.26 7.71 -9.75
N LYS A 375 -8.53 7.25 -11.00
CA LYS A 375 -9.87 6.79 -11.42
C LYS A 375 -10.43 5.72 -10.46
N TYR A 376 -9.55 4.88 -9.92
CA TYR A 376 -9.88 3.74 -9.06
C TYR A 376 -9.92 4.13 -7.58
N PHE A 377 -9.13 5.10 -7.14
CA PHE A 377 -9.32 5.74 -5.82
C PHE A 377 -10.70 6.40 -5.70
N LEU A 378 -11.21 7.04 -6.76
CA LEU A 378 -12.58 7.56 -6.77
C LEU A 378 -13.65 6.45 -6.68
N LYS A 379 -13.38 5.26 -7.24
CA LYS A 379 -14.24 4.08 -7.01
C LYS A 379 -14.16 3.61 -5.56
N ALA A 380 -12.96 3.55 -4.97
CA ALA A 380 -12.75 3.20 -3.56
C ALA A 380 -13.55 4.11 -2.61
N ILE A 381 -13.55 5.43 -2.84
CA ILE A 381 -14.38 6.38 -2.08
C ILE A 381 -15.87 6.02 -2.18
N ARG A 382 -16.39 5.72 -3.38
CA ARG A 382 -17.80 5.31 -3.57
C ARG A 382 -18.10 4.01 -2.85
N TRP A 383 -17.23 3.02 -2.92
CA TRP A 383 -17.42 1.71 -2.30
C TRP A 383 -17.33 1.79 -0.77
N ALA A 384 -16.33 2.50 -0.24
CA ALA A 384 -16.20 2.77 1.19
C ALA A 384 -17.45 3.46 1.75
N ARG A 385 -17.89 4.53 1.08
CA ARG A 385 -19.15 5.24 1.36
C ARG A 385 -20.36 4.29 1.37
N LYS A 386 -20.51 3.47 0.32
CA LYS A 386 -21.63 2.52 0.16
C LYS A 386 -21.71 1.49 1.27
N TYR A 387 -20.58 0.98 1.79
CA TYR A 387 -20.54 -0.03 2.85
C TYR A 387 -20.21 0.54 4.25
N GLY A 388 -20.10 1.86 4.40
CA GLY A 388 -19.85 2.55 5.67
C GLY A 388 -18.41 2.50 6.18
N LEU A 389 -17.45 2.10 5.36
CA LEU A 389 -16.02 2.03 5.69
C LEU A 389 -15.37 3.41 5.62
N ARG A 390 -14.43 3.68 6.54
CA ARG A 390 -13.57 4.88 6.49
C ARG A 390 -12.25 4.58 5.80
N ILE A 391 -11.64 5.59 5.17
CA ILE A 391 -10.38 5.49 4.43
C ILE A 391 -9.29 6.24 5.20
N ASN A 392 -8.16 5.55 5.44
CA ASN A 392 -6.86 6.18 5.60
C ASN A 392 -6.19 6.24 4.22
N LEU A 393 -6.05 7.45 3.67
CA LEU A 393 -5.30 7.68 2.44
C LEU A 393 -3.82 7.71 2.80
N ASP A 394 -2.96 6.99 2.08
CA ASP A 394 -1.52 6.94 2.41
C ASP A 394 -0.68 7.28 1.18
N LEU A 395 0.12 8.35 1.25
CA LEU A 395 1.04 8.73 0.18
C LEU A 395 2.28 7.83 0.21
N HIS A 396 2.17 6.71 -0.51
CA HIS A 396 3.00 5.52 -0.32
C HIS A 396 4.36 5.58 -1.04
N ALA A 397 4.40 6.33 -2.15
CA ALA A 397 5.59 6.54 -2.96
C ALA A 397 5.72 8.03 -3.29
N VAL A 398 6.91 8.62 -3.04
CA VAL A 398 7.22 10.04 -3.29
C VAL A 398 8.44 10.21 -4.19
N PRO A 399 8.58 11.34 -4.91
CA PRO A 399 9.72 11.58 -5.81
C PRO A 399 11.09 11.36 -5.17
N GLY A 400 11.94 10.60 -5.86
CA GLY A 400 13.29 10.27 -5.41
C GLY A 400 13.39 9.14 -4.37
N SER A 401 12.26 8.56 -3.96
CA SER A 401 12.12 7.57 -2.89
C SER A 401 12.53 8.05 -1.49
N GLN A 402 11.72 7.68 -0.51
CA GLN A 402 11.90 7.93 0.92
C GLN A 402 12.56 6.77 1.69
N ASN A 403 12.67 5.57 1.10
CA ASN A 403 13.25 4.38 1.75
C ASN A 403 14.12 3.48 0.83
N ALA A 404 14.12 3.73 -0.49
CA ALA A 404 14.75 2.93 -1.54
C ALA A 404 14.24 1.48 -1.69
N TRP A 405 13.02 1.18 -1.20
CA TRP A 405 12.36 -0.11 -1.34
C TRP A 405 11.38 -0.14 -2.52
N ASN A 406 11.05 -1.33 -3.02
CA ASN A 406 10.25 -1.53 -4.23
C ASN A 406 8.85 -0.89 -4.18
N HIS A 407 8.19 -0.91 -3.02
CA HIS A 407 6.88 -0.27 -2.83
C HIS A 407 6.95 1.27 -2.85
N SER A 408 8.13 1.90 -2.73
CA SER A 408 8.30 3.34 -3.01
C SER A 408 8.39 3.67 -4.51
N GLY A 409 8.16 2.67 -5.36
CA GLY A 409 8.21 2.75 -6.83
C GLY A 409 9.54 2.36 -7.43
N ARG A 410 10.67 2.52 -6.71
CA ARG A 410 12.02 2.23 -7.23
C ARG A 410 12.98 1.70 -6.15
N LEU A 411 13.46 0.48 -6.33
CA LEU A 411 14.33 -0.29 -5.42
C LEU A 411 15.82 0.07 -5.62
N ALA A 412 16.64 0.01 -4.57
CA ALA A 412 18.11 0.00 -4.62
C ALA A 412 18.83 1.24 -5.22
N HIS A 413 18.12 2.26 -5.69
CA HIS A 413 18.71 3.52 -6.20
C HIS A 413 19.02 4.56 -5.10
N GLY A 414 18.74 4.23 -3.85
CA GLY A 414 18.99 5.07 -2.68
C GLY A 414 17.95 6.18 -2.48
N ILE A 415 17.97 6.77 -1.28
CA ILE A 415 16.98 7.76 -0.85
C ILE A 415 17.38 9.14 -1.36
N ASN A 416 16.57 9.71 -2.25
CA ASN A 416 16.76 11.05 -2.81
C ASN A 416 15.64 12.02 -2.37
N PHE A 417 14.69 11.60 -1.51
CA PHE A 417 13.77 12.47 -0.79
C PHE A 417 14.43 12.94 0.53
N LEU A 418 14.49 14.26 0.78
CA LEU A 418 15.15 14.93 1.93
C LEU A 418 16.63 14.56 2.19
N ASN A 419 17.23 13.70 1.37
CA ASN A 419 18.62 13.24 1.45
C ASN A 419 19.29 13.42 0.08
N GLY A 420 20.60 13.68 0.09
CA GLY A 420 21.40 13.86 -1.12
C GLY A 420 21.12 15.17 -1.89
N PRO A 421 21.84 15.40 -3.00
CA PRO A 421 21.82 16.69 -3.72
C PRO A 421 20.44 17.15 -4.22
N MET A 422 19.52 16.21 -4.50
CA MET A 422 18.13 16.47 -4.92
C MET A 422 17.11 16.47 -3.77
N GLY A 423 17.54 16.19 -2.53
CA GLY A 423 16.67 15.97 -1.36
C GLY A 423 15.58 17.02 -1.15
N LEU A 424 15.95 18.30 -1.20
CA LEU A 424 15.02 19.41 -1.03
C LEU A 424 14.10 19.61 -2.25
N ALA A 425 14.62 19.50 -3.48
CA ALA A 425 13.80 19.63 -4.69
C ALA A 425 12.69 18.56 -4.75
N ASN A 426 13.05 17.30 -4.45
CA ASN A 426 12.08 16.20 -4.35
C ASN A 426 11.05 16.42 -3.22
N ALA A 427 11.50 16.91 -2.06
CA ALA A 427 10.59 17.24 -0.96
C ALA A 427 9.64 18.39 -1.29
N GLN A 428 10.10 19.44 -1.98
CA GLN A 428 9.26 20.55 -2.47
C GLN A 428 8.14 20.05 -3.38
N ARG A 429 8.44 19.12 -4.31
CA ARG A 429 7.44 18.47 -5.16
C ARG A 429 6.45 17.63 -4.35
N THR A 430 6.92 16.96 -3.29
CA THR A 430 6.06 16.20 -2.36
C THR A 430 5.12 17.10 -1.55
N LEU A 431 5.55 18.31 -1.15
CA LEU A 431 4.68 19.27 -0.46
C LEU A 431 3.49 19.72 -1.32
N ASP A 432 3.69 19.97 -2.62
CA ASP A 432 2.58 20.25 -3.53
C ASP A 432 1.65 19.04 -3.68
N TYR A 433 2.16 17.82 -3.72
CA TYR A 433 1.31 16.62 -3.77
C TYR A 433 0.45 16.44 -2.51
N ILE A 434 1.01 16.70 -1.33
CA ILE A 434 0.28 16.70 -0.06
C ILE A 434 -0.78 17.82 -0.04
N ARG A 435 -0.44 19.02 -0.53
CA ARG A 435 -1.37 20.14 -0.72
C ARG A 435 -2.53 19.77 -1.66
N ILE A 436 -2.23 19.19 -2.82
CA ILE A 436 -3.20 18.78 -3.84
C ILE A 436 -4.16 17.70 -3.33
N LEU A 437 -3.64 16.66 -2.65
CA LEU A 437 -4.49 15.63 -2.03
C LEU A 437 -5.35 16.21 -0.91
N THR A 438 -4.78 17.08 -0.07
CA THR A 438 -5.52 17.75 1.02
C THR A 438 -6.65 18.63 0.50
N GLN A 439 -6.38 19.40 -0.56
CA GLN A 439 -7.35 20.23 -1.27
C GLN A 439 -8.50 19.41 -1.86
N PHE A 440 -8.26 18.16 -2.27
CA PHE A 440 -9.31 17.24 -2.68
C PHE A 440 -10.09 16.68 -1.48
N ILE A 441 -9.43 16.04 -0.51
CA ILE A 441 -10.12 15.30 0.57
C ILE A 441 -10.83 16.21 1.59
N SER A 442 -10.44 17.48 1.71
CA SER A 442 -11.08 18.44 2.62
C SER A 442 -12.48 18.89 2.16
N GLN A 443 -12.86 18.62 0.90
CA GLN A 443 -14.17 19.00 0.38
C GLN A 443 -15.30 18.23 1.11
N PRO A 444 -16.50 18.83 1.28
CA PRO A 444 -17.63 18.20 1.97
C PRO A 444 -18.01 16.80 1.45
N GLN A 445 -17.81 16.56 0.16
CA GLN A 445 -18.06 15.28 -0.52
C GLN A 445 -17.15 14.13 -0.05
N TYR A 446 -16.00 14.42 0.58
CA TYR A 446 -14.94 13.43 0.84
C TYR A 446 -14.47 13.38 2.30
N LYS A 447 -14.47 14.50 3.03
CA LYS A 447 -13.87 14.61 4.39
C LYS A 447 -14.34 13.57 5.41
N ASP A 448 -15.58 13.09 5.28
CA ASP A 448 -16.20 12.11 6.20
C ASP A 448 -15.86 10.65 5.82
N VAL A 449 -15.47 10.43 4.56
CA VAL A 449 -15.07 9.12 4.03
C VAL A 449 -13.55 8.95 4.13
N VAL A 450 -12.79 10.04 3.96
CA VAL A 450 -11.31 10.08 4.05
C VAL A 450 -10.85 10.99 5.22
N PRO A 451 -11.17 10.66 6.49
CA PRO A 451 -10.83 11.48 7.65
C PRO A 451 -9.39 11.29 8.15
N PHE A 452 -8.55 10.50 7.47
CA PHE A 452 -7.19 10.16 7.91
C PHE A 452 -6.26 10.17 6.68
N PHE A 453 -5.09 10.81 6.79
CA PHE A 453 -4.12 10.96 5.71
C PHE A 453 -2.69 10.69 6.23
N GLY A 454 -2.12 9.55 5.84
CA GLY A 454 -0.69 9.26 5.92
C GLY A 454 0.09 10.07 4.87
N VAL A 455 0.96 10.97 5.34
CA VAL A 455 1.53 12.01 4.47
C VAL A 455 2.80 11.60 3.74
N VAL A 456 3.56 10.65 4.30
CA VAL A 456 4.67 9.92 3.65
C VAL A 456 4.81 8.56 4.34
N ASN A 457 4.59 7.47 3.61
CA ASN A 457 4.81 6.10 4.08
C ASN A 457 6.30 5.80 4.34
N GLU A 458 6.62 5.07 5.41
CA GLU A 458 7.94 4.44 5.64
C GLU A 458 9.20 5.29 5.37
N ALA A 459 9.16 6.62 5.60
CA ALA A 459 10.34 7.47 5.40
C ALA A 459 11.51 7.00 6.31
N LEU A 460 12.66 6.62 5.73
CA LEU A 460 13.76 6.00 6.49
C LEU A 460 14.58 7.07 7.22
N VAL A 461 14.10 7.46 8.41
CA VAL A 461 14.67 8.53 9.23
C VAL A 461 16.14 8.31 9.67
N PRO A 462 16.66 7.08 9.87
CA PRO A 462 18.08 6.84 10.04
C PRO A 462 18.97 7.39 8.90
N THR A 463 18.44 7.51 7.68
CA THR A 463 19.13 8.10 6.53
C THR A 463 18.77 9.58 6.34
N ILE A 464 17.49 9.93 6.48
CA ILE A 464 16.99 11.31 6.24
C ILE A 464 17.40 12.28 7.36
N GLY A 465 17.36 11.82 8.61
CA GLY A 465 17.61 12.61 9.83
C GLY A 465 16.32 13.13 10.49
N GLN A 466 16.25 13.03 11.82
CA GLN A 466 15.08 13.40 12.63
C GLN A 466 14.69 14.89 12.49
N ASP A 467 15.68 15.76 12.28
CA ASP A 467 15.48 17.20 12.23
C ASP A 467 15.03 17.67 10.84
N GLN A 468 15.51 16.98 9.80
CA GLN A 468 15.08 17.13 8.41
C GLN A 468 13.62 16.70 8.23
N ILE A 469 13.28 15.48 8.66
CA ILE A 469 11.91 14.95 8.53
C ILE A 469 10.92 15.72 9.42
N GLY A 470 11.31 16.09 10.64
CA GLY A 470 10.45 16.87 11.53
C GLY A 470 10.16 18.28 11.00
N SER A 471 11.14 18.92 10.33
CA SER A 471 10.93 20.22 9.69
C SER A 471 10.00 20.10 8.47
N PHE A 472 10.13 19.02 7.70
CA PHE A 472 9.18 18.70 6.62
C PHE A 472 7.76 18.43 7.15
N TYR A 473 7.61 17.64 8.23
CA TYR A 473 6.29 17.38 8.83
C TYR A 473 5.66 18.64 9.45
N MET A 474 6.44 19.62 9.89
CA MET A 474 5.91 20.91 10.34
C MET A 474 5.33 21.71 9.17
N GLU A 475 6.02 21.74 8.04
CA GLU A 475 5.50 22.38 6.82
C GLU A 475 4.27 21.66 6.26
N VAL A 476 4.24 20.32 6.32
CA VAL A 476 3.04 19.53 6.00
C VAL A 476 1.87 19.85 6.93
N TYR A 477 2.10 19.95 8.25
CA TYR A 477 1.08 20.37 9.21
C TYR A 477 0.53 21.77 8.87
N ASN A 478 1.43 22.73 8.59
CA ASN A 478 1.08 24.09 8.18
C ASN A 478 0.20 24.07 6.91
N ILE A 479 0.62 23.36 5.86
CA ILE A 479 -0.16 23.19 4.63
C ILE A 479 -1.56 22.64 4.93
N ILE A 480 -1.64 21.53 5.66
CA ILE A 480 -2.91 20.83 5.90
C ILE A 480 -3.88 21.69 6.72
N ARG A 481 -3.41 22.34 7.79
CA ARG A 481 -4.26 23.18 8.65
C ARG A 481 -4.55 24.56 8.06
N ASN A 482 -3.69 25.10 7.18
CA ASN A 482 -4.01 26.29 6.38
C ASN A 482 -5.11 26.02 5.33
N ILE A 483 -5.19 24.80 4.77
CA ILE A 483 -6.25 24.39 3.83
C ILE A 483 -7.56 24.10 4.58
N SER A 484 -7.50 23.28 5.63
CA SER A 484 -8.68 22.66 6.25
C SER A 484 -9.18 23.35 7.53
N GLY A 485 -8.36 24.21 8.13
CA GLY A 485 -8.60 24.82 9.44
C GLY A 485 -8.04 23.99 10.61
N VAL A 486 -8.37 24.41 11.83
CA VAL A 486 -7.97 23.80 13.10
C VAL A 486 -9.20 23.54 13.97
N GLY A 487 -9.21 22.42 14.69
CA GLY A 487 -10.27 21.97 15.60
C GLY A 487 -11.13 20.83 15.03
N GLU A 488 -12.03 20.27 15.84
CA GLU A 488 -12.84 19.10 15.47
C GLU A 488 -13.52 19.25 14.10
N GLY A 489 -13.39 18.23 13.24
CA GLY A 489 -13.95 18.21 11.88
C GLY A 489 -13.23 19.09 10.86
N LYS A 490 -12.09 19.73 11.21
CA LYS A 490 -11.26 20.53 10.29
C LYS A 490 -10.17 19.67 9.64
N GLY A 491 -10.55 19.01 8.55
CA GLY A 491 -9.66 18.15 7.78
C GLY A 491 -9.22 16.88 8.53
N PRO A 492 -8.29 16.12 7.94
CA PRO A 492 -7.97 14.78 8.40
C PRO A 492 -7.15 14.76 9.70
N MET A 493 -7.13 13.59 10.35
CA MET A 493 -6.01 13.16 11.19
C MET A 493 -4.77 13.00 10.30
N ILE A 494 -3.64 13.58 10.71
CA ILE A 494 -2.37 13.55 9.97
C ILE A 494 -1.54 12.37 10.49
N SER A 495 -1.36 11.31 9.71
CA SER A 495 -0.44 10.20 10.05
C SER A 495 0.99 10.57 9.62
N VAL A 496 1.93 10.47 10.55
CA VAL A 496 3.37 10.50 10.27
C VAL A 496 3.98 9.15 10.65
N HIS A 497 4.80 8.55 9.79
CA HIS A 497 5.41 7.25 10.06
C HIS A 497 6.53 7.36 11.12
N ASP A 498 6.67 6.34 11.99
CA ASP A 498 7.67 6.31 13.08
C ASP A 498 9.14 6.30 12.61
N GLY A 499 9.34 6.11 11.31
CA GLY A 499 10.62 6.27 10.64
C GLY A 499 11.66 5.19 10.93
N PHE A 500 11.27 4.08 11.57
CA PHE A 500 12.16 3.00 12.02
C PHE A 500 13.16 3.41 13.10
N VAL A 501 12.95 4.55 13.77
CA VAL A 501 13.75 4.98 14.94
C VAL A 501 13.15 4.52 16.28
N GLY A 502 11.91 4.01 16.26
CA GLY A 502 11.18 3.51 17.42
C GLY A 502 10.29 4.58 18.07
N LEU A 503 9.10 4.15 18.54
CA LEU A 503 8.02 5.04 18.99
C LEU A 503 8.45 6.09 20.03
N ASN A 504 9.35 5.72 20.95
CA ASN A 504 9.80 6.60 22.03
C ASN A 504 10.70 7.77 21.57
N GLN A 505 11.15 7.79 20.31
CA GLN A 505 11.82 8.98 19.73
C GLN A 505 10.83 10.10 19.38
N TRP A 506 9.53 9.78 19.34
CA TRP A 506 8.44 10.71 19.02
C TRP A 506 7.70 11.20 20.28
N ASP A 507 8.09 10.76 21.48
CA ASP A 507 7.47 11.20 22.74
C ASP A 507 7.51 12.75 22.86
N GLY A 508 6.33 13.38 22.95
CA GLY A 508 6.20 14.84 22.98
C GLY A 508 6.44 15.58 21.65
N PHE A 509 6.64 14.87 20.52
CA PHE A 509 6.72 15.48 19.19
C PHE A 509 5.41 16.24 18.88
N PHE A 510 5.55 17.50 18.45
CA PHE A 510 4.44 18.39 18.11
C PHE A 510 3.35 18.50 19.20
N GLU A 511 3.72 18.50 20.49
CA GLU A 511 2.75 18.76 21.57
C GLU A 511 1.99 20.09 21.33
N GLY A 512 0.66 19.99 21.26
CA GLY A 512 -0.26 21.09 20.91
C GLY A 512 -0.81 21.06 19.47
N ALA A 513 -0.28 20.21 18.58
CA ALA A 513 -0.71 20.13 17.18
C ALA A 513 -2.10 19.47 17.02
N ASP A 514 -2.98 20.11 16.26
CA ASP A 514 -4.33 19.60 15.99
C ASP A 514 -4.30 18.27 15.20
N ARG A 515 -4.81 17.19 15.79
CA ARG A 515 -4.95 15.85 15.20
C ARG A 515 -3.72 15.40 14.38
N ILE A 516 -2.63 15.10 15.08
CA ILE A 516 -1.51 14.29 14.56
C ILE A 516 -1.54 12.88 15.18
N ALA A 517 -1.23 11.88 14.36
CA ALA A 517 -1.14 10.47 14.71
C ALA A 517 0.24 9.92 14.33
N LEU A 518 0.74 8.97 15.11
CA LEU A 518 1.92 8.20 14.77
C LEU A 518 1.47 6.92 14.06
N ASP A 519 2.06 6.67 12.90
CA ASP A 519 1.88 5.43 12.15
C ASP A 519 3.08 4.52 12.40
N THR A 520 2.82 3.26 12.78
CA THR A 520 3.89 2.29 13.06
C THR A 520 3.70 1.02 12.26
N HIS A 521 4.78 0.60 11.60
CA HIS A 521 4.82 -0.59 10.78
C HIS A 521 5.62 -1.64 11.51
N THR A 522 5.01 -2.79 11.82
CA THR A 522 5.65 -3.74 12.72
C THR A 522 5.47 -5.21 12.33
N TYR A 523 6.61 -5.87 12.16
CA TYR A 523 6.73 -7.20 11.58
C TYR A 523 7.76 -8.02 12.36
N LEU A 524 7.40 -9.25 12.71
CA LEU A 524 8.34 -10.19 13.35
C LEU A 524 9.15 -11.02 12.32
N ALA A 525 8.79 -10.94 11.04
CA ALA A 525 9.39 -11.68 9.94
C ALA A 525 10.85 -11.31 9.63
N PHE A 526 11.22 -10.03 9.77
CA PHE A 526 12.46 -9.48 9.21
C PHE A 526 13.60 -9.33 10.21
N GLY A 527 13.29 -9.25 11.51
CA GLY A 527 14.29 -9.11 12.59
C GLY A 527 15.12 -10.37 12.88
N GLY A 528 15.02 -11.42 12.05
CA GLY A 528 15.72 -12.68 12.22
C GLY A 528 15.17 -13.75 11.27
N VAL A 529 15.25 -15.02 11.68
CA VAL A 529 14.76 -16.16 10.90
C VAL A 529 13.37 -16.66 11.36
N GLY A 530 12.97 -16.39 12.60
CA GLY A 530 11.60 -16.64 13.04
C GLY A 530 11.19 -18.12 13.07
N ASN A 531 12.10 -19.02 13.46
CA ASN A 531 11.91 -20.47 13.49
C ASN A 531 11.57 -21.05 14.89
N ASP A 532 11.26 -20.20 15.87
CA ASP A 532 10.86 -20.65 17.21
C ASP A 532 9.59 -21.52 17.18
N PRO A 533 9.41 -22.43 18.16
CA PRO A 533 8.21 -23.25 18.31
C PRO A 533 6.91 -22.42 18.33
N LEU A 534 5.84 -22.96 17.75
CA LEU A 534 4.55 -22.25 17.57
C LEU A 534 3.98 -21.72 18.89
N ASP A 535 4.11 -22.49 19.99
CA ASP A 535 3.72 -22.13 21.36
C ASP A 535 4.52 -20.94 21.95
N GLN A 536 5.66 -20.60 21.36
CA GLN A 536 6.44 -19.40 21.68
C GLN A 536 6.12 -18.25 20.73
N GLN A 537 5.89 -18.54 19.44
CA GLN A 537 5.52 -17.55 18.42
C GLN A 537 4.26 -16.77 18.80
N VAL A 538 3.22 -17.46 19.29
CA VAL A 538 1.92 -16.86 19.68
C VAL A 538 2.02 -15.83 20.81
N LEU A 539 3.09 -15.86 21.60
CA LEU A 539 3.32 -14.93 22.72
C LEU A 539 4.05 -13.64 22.27
N LYS A 540 4.76 -13.69 21.14
CA LYS A 540 5.63 -12.59 20.69
C LYS A 540 4.90 -11.27 20.42
N PRO A 541 3.72 -11.21 19.77
CA PRO A 541 3.08 -9.94 19.45
C PRO A 541 2.78 -9.10 20.70
N CYS A 542 2.22 -9.73 21.72
CA CYS A 542 1.95 -9.09 23.02
C CYS A 542 3.25 -8.66 23.71
N GLN A 543 4.26 -9.53 23.75
CA GLN A 543 5.55 -9.22 24.39
C GLN A 543 6.33 -8.10 23.69
N ALA A 544 6.29 -8.02 22.36
CA ALA A 544 7.03 -7.06 21.56
C ALA A 544 6.34 -5.69 21.44
N TRP A 545 5.00 -5.67 21.33
CA TRP A 545 4.27 -4.48 20.89
C TRP A 545 3.42 -3.83 21.97
N ALA A 546 2.71 -4.60 22.79
CA ALA A 546 1.67 -4.06 23.67
C ALA A 546 2.19 -2.98 24.62
N SER A 547 3.35 -3.18 25.27
CA SER A 547 3.94 -2.15 26.15
C SER A 547 4.36 -0.89 25.38
N ASN A 548 4.87 -1.04 24.16
CA ASN A 548 5.34 0.09 23.34
C ASN A 548 4.18 0.94 22.83
N VAL A 549 3.11 0.29 22.33
CA VAL A 549 1.85 0.95 21.96
C VAL A 549 1.23 1.67 23.15
N ASN A 550 1.09 1.01 24.30
CA ASN A 550 0.52 1.63 25.52
C ASN A 550 1.34 2.81 26.05
N ASN A 551 2.68 2.74 25.99
CA ASN A 551 3.55 3.85 26.42
C ASN A 551 3.48 5.04 25.47
N SER A 552 3.50 4.82 24.15
CA SER A 552 3.48 5.92 23.19
C SER A 552 2.06 6.51 23.00
N MET A 553 0.99 5.71 23.16
CA MET A 553 -0.39 6.22 23.30
C MET A 553 -0.55 7.23 24.46
N LYS A 554 0.27 7.08 25.50
CA LYS A 554 0.31 7.98 26.67
C LYS A 554 1.24 9.18 26.45
N ASN A 555 2.39 8.98 25.83
CA ASN A 555 3.46 9.98 25.77
C ASN A 555 3.42 10.85 24.49
N PHE A 556 3.00 10.27 23.36
CA PHE A 556 2.80 10.97 22.08
C PHE A 556 1.35 11.42 21.91
N GLY A 557 0.41 10.47 21.81
CA GLY A 557 -0.97 10.73 21.35
C GLY A 557 -1.60 9.54 20.63
N PHE A 558 -2.48 9.76 19.66
CA PHE A 558 -3.11 8.66 18.92
C PHE A 558 -2.09 7.91 18.07
N ILE A 559 -2.17 6.57 18.09
CA ILE A 559 -1.34 5.67 17.29
C ILE A 559 -2.24 4.65 16.61
N ALA A 560 -1.90 4.34 15.36
CA ALA A 560 -2.35 3.14 14.67
C ALA A 560 -1.14 2.35 14.16
N ALA A 561 -1.23 1.02 14.18
CA ALA A 561 -0.35 0.18 13.40
C ALA A 561 -0.86 0.15 11.95
N GLY A 562 -0.39 1.06 11.10
CA GLY A 562 -0.76 1.12 9.68
C GLY A 562 -0.37 -0.14 8.92
N GLU A 563 0.62 -0.89 9.40
CA GLU A 563 0.97 -2.20 8.85
C GLU A 563 1.44 -3.20 9.90
N TRP A 564 0.94 -4.43 9.77
CA TRP A 564 1.37 -5.65 10.45
C TRP A 564 0.83 -6.87 9.68
N SER A 565 1.40 -8.07 9.87
CA SER A 565 0.88 -9.30 9.24
C SER A 565 1.02 -10.51 10.15
N ASN A 566 0.52 -11.68 9.73
CA ASN A 566 0.69 -12.94 10.46
C ASN A 566 2.09 -13.58 10.25
N ALA A 567 3.04 -12.86 9.67
CA ALA A 567 4.33 -13.39 9.27
C ALA A 567 5.27 -13.60 10.47
N MET A 568 5.35 -14.85 10.93
CA MET A 568 6.30 -15.31 11.94
C MET A 568 7.75 -15.39 11.41
N ASN A 569 7.91 -15.45 10.08
CA ASN A 569 9.16 -15.50 9.33
C ASN A 569 8.94 -14.92 7.92
N ASP A 570 10.00 -14.79 7.13
CA ASP A 570 10.00 -14.15 5.82
C ASP A 570 9.69 -15.08 4.62
N CYS A 571 9.06 -16.24 4.86
CA CYS A 571 8.66 -17.14 3.78
C CYS A 571 7.48 -16.62 2.97
N GLY A 572 7.77 -16.25 1.72
CA GLY A 572 6.79 -16.13 0.65
C GLY A 572 7.45 -15.70 -0.67
N LEU A 573 6.78 -15.95 -1.79
CA LEU A 573 7.28 -15.55 -3.11
C LEU A 573 7.53 -14.03 -3.16
N ASN A 574 8.78 -13.62 -3.39
CA ASN A 574 9.24 -12.23 -3.47
C ASN A 574 8.98 -11.36 -2.22
N VAL A 575 8.70 -11.93 -1.03
CA VAL A 575 8.40 -11.15 0.19
C VAL A 575 9.53 -10.17 0.56
N ASN A 576 10.79 -10.57 0.37
CA ASN A 576 11.95 -9.68 0.52
C ASN A 576 12.35 -8.94 -0.76
N GLY A 577 11.51 -8.94 -1.80
CA GLY A 577 11.84 -8.47 -3.15
C GLY A 577 12.19 -9.60 -4.14
N VAL A 578 12.11 -9.28 -5.43
CA VAL A 578 12.34 -10.21 -6.55
C VAL A 578 13.80 -10.65 -6.61
N ASN A 579 14.03 -11.96 -6.75
CA ASN A 579 15.35 -12.59 -6.75
C ASN A 579 16.18 -12.40 -5.46
N LEU A 580 15.64 -11.79 -4.40
CA LEU A 580 16.42 -11.46 -3.20
C LEU A 580 16.53 -12.62 -2.19
N GLY A 581 15.65 -13.63 -2.23
CA GLY A 581 15.70 -14.84 -1.39
C GLY A 581 15.02 -14.72 -0.02
N THR A 582 15.14 -15.74 0.84
CA THR A 582 14.58 -15.76 2.21
C THR A 582 15.64 -16.03 3.28
N ARG A 583 15.53 -15.37 4.45
CA ARG A 583 16.36 -15.61 5.64
C ARG A 583 16.07 -17.02 6.15
N TYR A 584 14.81 -17.45 6.12
CA TYR A 584 14.38 -18.78 6.55
C TYR A 584 15.08 -19.93 5.80
N GLU A 585 15.25 -19.83 4.48
CA GLU A 585 15.99 -20.84 3.69
C GLU A 585 17.50 -20.57 3.63
N GLY A 586 17.96 -19.43 4.17
CA GLY A 586 19.35 -18.99 4.06
C GLY A 586 19.75 -18.56 2.65
N THR A 587 18.77 -18.20 1.81
CA THR A 587 18.97 -17.73 0.43
C THR A 587 18.94 -16.22 0.30
N TYR A 588 18.55 -15.48 1.34
CA TYR A 588 18.43 -14.02 1.28
C TYR A 588 19.78 -13.31 1.19
N ILE A 589 20.01 -12.59 0.08
CA ILE A 589 21.32 -12.03 -0.26
C ILE A 589 21.73 -10.80 0.57
N GLY A 590 20.77 -10.14 1.23
CA GLY A 590 21.01 -8.93 2.04
C GLY A 590 21.53 -9.19 3.45
N PHE A 591 21.54 -10.45 3.92
CA PHE A 591 21.93 -10.78 5.30
C PHE A 591 23.07 -11.80 5.31
N GLN A 592 24.13 -11.51 6.08
CA GLN A 592 25.28 -12.40 6.27
C GLN A 592 25.52 -12.75 7.76
N GLY A 593 24.50 -12.57 8.59
CA GLY A 593 24.53 -12.97 10.00
C GLY A 593 24.40 -14.49 10.19
N GLN A 594 24.81 -14.99 11.35
CA GLN A 594 24.60 -16.38 11.73
C GLN A 594 23.13 -16.65 12.08
N GLY A 595 22.69 -17.91 11.94
CA GLY A 595 21.32 -18.35 12.23
C GLY A 595 20.41 -18.50 11.00
N LEU A 596 20.88 -18.13 9.80
CA LEU A 596 20.21 -18.40 8.52
C LEU A 596 19.96 -19.90 8.27
N GLY A 597 18.90 -20.22 7.51
CA GLY A 597 18.67 -21.57 7.01
C GLY A 597 18.00 -22.54 7.99
N ALA A 598 16.88 -22.14 8.59
CA ALA A 598 16.10 -23.00 9.48
C ALA A 598 15.36 -24.17 8.78
N GLY A 599 15.11 -24.07 7.47
CA GLY A 599 14.47 -25.13 6.69
C GLY A 599 13.93 -24.61 5.36
N SER A 600 13.15 -25.42 4.64
CA SER A 600 12.48 -24.95 3.42
C SER A 600 11.21 -24.15 3.74
N CYS A 601 10.95 -23.12 2.93
CA CYS A 601 9.68 -22.40 2.91
C CYS A 601 8.50 -23.22 2.36
N ASP A 602 8.71 -24.42 1.78
CA ASP A 602 7.62 -25.30 1.31
C ASP A 602 6.53 -25.52 2.39
N ARG A 603 6.89 -25.60 3.68
CA ARG A 603 5.91 -25.73 4.79
C ARG A 603 4.97 -24.51 4.86
N TRP A 604 5.50 -23.32 4.60
CA TRP A 604 4.80 -22.06 4.82
C TRP A 604 4.08 -21.57 3.56
N THR A 605 4.60 -21.85 2.36
CA THR A 605 3.94 -21.49 1.09
C THR A 605 2.92 -22.52 0.61
N ASP A 606 2.85 -23.71 1.23
CA ASP A 606 1.84 -24.75 1.02
C ASP A 606 0.82 -24.79 2.17
N TYR A 607 0.10 -23.68 2.35
CA TYR A 607 -0.90 -23.50 3.40
C TYR A 607 -2.04 -24.55 3.37
N GLN A 608 -2.27 -25.17 2.22
CA GLN A 608 -3.25 -26.24 2.03
C GLN A 608 -2.87 -27.51 2.81
N LYS A 609 -1.60 -27.65 3.20
CA LYS A 609 -1.08 -28.72 4.08
C LYS A 609 -0.93 -28.30 5.55
N TRP A 610 -1.29 -27.06 5.93
CA TRP A 610 -1.25 -26.65 7.34
C TRP A 610 -2.25 -27.46 8.16
N ASP A 611 -1.73 -28.20 9.13
CA ASP A 611 -2.51 -28.94 10.12
C ASP A 611 -3.30 -28.00 11.07
N ALA A 612 -4.23 -28.59 11.81
CA ALA A 612 -5.08 -27.85 12.75
C ALA A 612 -4.27 -27.10 13.83
N GLN A 613 -3.10 -27.62 14.23
CA GLN A 613 -2.23 -26.97 15.21
C GLN A 613 -1.57 -25.71 14.63
N THR A 614 -1.07 -25.79 13.40
CA THR A 614 -0.48 -24.65 12.67
C THR A 614 -1.54 -23.57 12.44
N ARG A 615 -2.75 -23.95 12.00
CA ARG A 615 -3.86 -23.01 11.80
C ARG A 615 -4.32 -22.35 13.11
N ALA A 616 -4.41 -23.12 14.20
CA ALA A 616 -4.75 -22.58 15.51
C ALA A 616 -3.68 -21.60 16.04
N ALA A 617 -2.39 -21.94 15.92
CA ALA A 617 -1.29 -21.06 16.32
C ALA A 617 -1.24 -19.77 15.49
N VAL A 618 -1.49 -19.84 14.18
CA VAL A 618 -1.59 -18.62 13.34
C VAL A 618 -2.81 -17.78 13.75
N LYS A 619 -3.95 -18.38 14.14
CA LYS A 619 -5.08 -17.62 14.71
C LYS A 619 -4.74 -16.99 16.07
N GLU A 620 -4.06 -17.69 16.96
CA GLU A 620 -3.67 -17.15 18.26
C GLU A 620 -2.67 -16.00 18.12
N PHE A 621 -1.66 -16.13 17.24
CA PHE A 621 -0.77 -15.05 16.85
C PHE A 621 -1.53 -13.85 16.28
N ASN A 622 -2.48 -14.10 15.36
CA ASN A 622 -3.33 -13.07 14.77
C ASN A 622 -4.12 -12.28 15.83
N MET A 623 -4.73 -12.98 16.80
CA MET A 623 -5.46 -12.33 17.89
C MET A 623 -4.54 -11.61 18.89
N ALA A 624 -3.39 -12.18 19.22
CA ALA A 624 -2.38 -11.53 20.07
C ALA A 624 -1.88 -10.21 19.44
N SER A 625 -1.66 -10.19 18.12
CA SER A 625 -1.33 -8.99 17.36
C SER A 625 -2.46 -7.95 17.39
N MET A 626 -3.71 -8.36 17.13
CA MET A 626 -4.86 -7.44 17.17
C MET A 626 -5.03 -6.76 18.55
N ASP A 627 -4.86 -7.51 19.64
CA ASP A 627 -4.95 -6.97 21.00
C ASP A 627 -3.76 -6.05 21.33
N ALA A 628 -2.53 -6.46 20.98
CA ALA A 628 -1.33 -5.69 21.25
C ALA A 628 -1.30 -4.33 20.52
N LEU A 629 -1.81 -4.29 19.29
CA LEU A 629 -1.79 -3.11 18.42
C LEU A 629 -3.00 -2.18 18.61
N GLN A 630 -4.16 -2.73 19.02
CA GLN A 630 -5.40 -2.03 19.42
C GLN A 630 -6.13 -1.21 18.33
N ASN A 631 -5.40 -0.41 17.56
CA ASN A 631 -5.84 0.32 16.37
C ASN A 631 -4.91 -0.13 15.23
N TRP A 632 -5.43 -0.81 14.21
CA TRP A 632 -4.56 -1.50 13.26
C TRP A 632 -5.15 -1.64 11.87
N PHE A 633 -4.24 -1.73 10.89
CA PHE A 633 -4.52 -2.07 9.51
C PHE A 633 -3.62 -3.25 9.11
N PHE A 634 -4.21 -4.41 8.83
CA PHE A 634 -3.44 -5.59 8.44
C PHE A 634 -2.89 -5.46 7.00
N TRP A 635 -1.63 -5.82 6.79
CA TRP A 635 -0.95 -5.88 5.49
C TRP A 635 -0.99 -7.32 4.93
N THR A 636 -1.82 -7.63 3.94
CA THR A 636 -2.80 -6.83 3.20
C THR A 636 -4.15 -7.57 3.10
N TRP A 637 -5.20 -6.94 2.59
CA TRP A 637 -6.49 -7.59 2.36
C TRP A 637 -6.36 -8.82 1.45
N HIS A 638 -5.69 -8.67 0.30
CA HIS A 638 -5.61 -9.68 -0.74
C HIS A 638 -4.19 -9.79 -1.31
N ILE A 639 -3.67 -11.03 -1.36
CA ILE A 639 -2.52 -11.42 -2.18
C ILE A 639 -3.07 -12.16 -3.41
N GLY A 640 -2.59 -11.81 -4.61
CA GLY A 640 -2.94 -12.48 -5.86
C GLY A 640 -2.25 -13.84 -6.03
N ASN A 641 -2.79 -14.68 -6.92
CA ASN A 641 -2.12 -15.91 -7.32
C ASN A 641 -0.83 -15.61 -8.11
N SER A 642 0.20 -16.43 -7.91
CA SER A 642 1.27 -16.59 -8.92
C SER A 642 0.66 -17.18 -10.21
N SER A 643 1.06 -16.66 -11.36
CA SER A 643 0.76 -17.21 -12.68
C SER A 643 1.49 -18.54 -12.96
N LEU A 644 2.59 -18.81 -12.24
CA LEU A 644 3.40 -20.01 -12.38
C LEU A 644 2.85 -21.18 -11.55
N THR A 645 2.34 -20.92 -10.35
CA THR A 645 1.82 -21.96 -9.44
C THR A 645 0.30 -21.95 -9.26
N ASN A 646 -0.40 -20.90 -9.71
CA ASN A 646 -1.85 -20.67 -9.58
C ASN A 646 -2.37 -20.78 -8.13
N LYS A 647 -1.57 -20.32 -7.16
CA LYS A 647 -1.93 -20.18 -5.75
C LYS A 647 -1.33 -18.91 -5.15
N ILE A 648 -1.84 -18.52 -3.99
CA ILE A 648 -1.22 -17.51 -3.12
C ILE A 648 0.05 -18.10 -2.51
N GLU A 649 1.20 -17.44 -2.71
CA GLU A 649 2.51 -17.92 -2.24
C GLU A 649 3.08 -17.11 -1.07
N ALA A 650 2.32 -16.14 -0.55
CA ALA A 650 2.61 -15.39 0.67
C ALA A 650 1.43 -15.43 1.67
N PRO A 651 1.00 -16.62 2.15
CA PRO A 651 -0.29 -16.80 2.83
C PRO A 651 -0.39 -16.09 4.21
N PHE A 652 0.73 -15.80 4.88
CA PHE A 652 0.77 -14.99 6.09
C PHE A 652 0.29 -13.54 5.90
N TRP A 653 0.25 -13.06 4.64
CA TRP A 653 0.05 -11.66 4.26
C TRP A 653 -1.32 -11.40 3.62
N SER A 654 -2.25 -12.37 3.66
CA SER A 654 -3.55 -12.29 2.99
C SER A 654 -4.70 -12.44 3.99
N TYR A 655 -5.34 -11.32 4.36
CA TYR A 655 -6.47 -11.32 5.30
C TYR A 655 -7.66 -12.13 4.76
N LYS A 656 -7.99 -11.92 3.48
CA LYS A 656 -9.06 -12.62 2.75
C LYS A 656 -8.85 -14.14 2.71
N LEU A 657 -7.60 -14.61 2.56
CA LEU A 657 -7.28 -16.03 2.64
C LEU A 657 -7.41 -16.56 4.07
N GLY A 658 -6.85 -15.84 5.05
CA GLY A 658 -6.89 -16.28 6.45
C GLY A 658 -8.30 -16.37 7.04
N LEU A 659 -9.23 -15.51 6.60
CA LEU A 659 -10.66 -15.63 6.89
C LEU A 659 -11.25 -16.91 6.29
N ALA A 660 -11.00 -17.19 5.01
CA ALA A 660 -11.56 -18.35 4.30
C ALA A 660 -11.00 -19.69 4.82
N GLU A 661 -9.73 -19.70 5.23
CA GLU A 661 -9.00 -20.88 5.71
C GLU A 661 -9.04 -21.04 7.25
N GLY A 662 -9.64 -20.08 7.98
CA GLY A 662 -9.94 -20.16 9.41
C GLY A 662 -8.79 -19.81 10.38
N TRP A 663 -7.66 -19.28 9.89
CA TRP A 663 -6.54 -18.84 10.75
C TRP A 663 -6.54 -17.32 11.06
N ILE A 664 -7.60 -16.62 10.67
CA ILE A 664 -7.93 -15.26 11.14
C ILE A 664 -9.32 -15.30 11.76
N THR A 665 -9.57 -14.51 12.80
CA THR A 665 -10.91 -14.47 13.40
C THR A 665 -11.93 -13.80 12.49
N GLN A 666 -13.17 -14.29 12.54
CA GLN A 666 -14.32 -13.70 11.84
C GLN A 666 -14.81 -12.43 12.52
N ASP A 667 -14.59 -12.28 13.83
CA ASP A 667 -14.93 -11.08 14.61
C ASP A 667 -13.65 -10.55 15.29
N PRO A 668 -13.08 -9.42 14.83
CA PRO A 668 -11.82 -8.89 15.38
C PRO A 668 -11.88 -8.59 16.88
N ARG A 669 -13.06 -8.53 17.48
CA ARG A 669 -13.26 -8.33 18.92
C ARG A 669 -12.98 -9.58 19.76
N GLU A 670 -12.87 -10.76 19.15
CA GLU A 670 -12.40 -11.98 19.85
C GLU A 670 -10.97 -11.83 20.40
N ALA A 671 -10.17 -10.92 19.85
CA ALA A 671 -8.81 -10.64 20.31
C ALA A 671 -8.74 -9.94 21.68
N ILE A 672 -9.80 -9.24 22.10
CA ILE A 672 -9.73 -8.28 23.21
C ILE A 672 -9.39 -9.02 24.52
N GLY A 673 -8.23 -8.68 25.10
CA GLY A 673 -7.70 -9.27 26.32
C GLY A 673 -6.79 -10.49 26.14
N VAL A 674 -6.40 -10.87 24.92
CA VAL A 674 -5.41 -11.94 24.69
C VAL A 674 -4.05 -11.59 25.30
N CYS A 675 -3.59 -10.34 25.23
CA CYS A 675 -2.34 -9.97 25.91
C CYS A 675 -2.50 -9.99 27.45
N ALA A 676 -3.70 -9.71 27.97
CA ALA A 676 -3.97 -9.82 29.40
C ALA A 676 -3.96 -11.29 29.88
N SER A 677 -4.47 -12.24 29.09
CA SER A 677 -4.39 -13.68 29.41
C SER A 677 -2.95 -14.23 29.27
N GLN A 678 -2.15 -13.67 28.36
CA GLN A 678 -0.71 -13.91 28.25
C GLN A 678 0.14 -13.18 29.33
N GLY A 679 -0.48 -12.46 30.27
CA GLY A 679 0.19 -11.88 31.44
C GLY A 679 0.55 -10.39 31.38
N LEU A 680 0.02 -9.64 30.40
CA LEU A 680 0.18 -8.18 30.28
C LEU A 680 -1.14 -7.46 30.62
N PRO A 681 -1.47 -7.25 31.91
CA PRO A 681 -2.80 -6.79 32.35
C PRO A 681 -3.13 -5.32 32.04
N SER A 682 -2.19 -4.55 31.50
CA SER A 682 -2.36 -3.12 31.16
C SER A 682 -2.71 -2.89 29.69
N ASN A 683 -3.37 -3.84 29.05
CA ASN A 683 -3.77 -3.79 27.64
C ASN A 683 -5.28 -4.05 27.50
N PRO A 684 -6.02 -3.30 26.64
CA PRO A 684 -5.59 -2.15 25.84
C PRO A 684 -5.37 -0.85 26.66
N PHE A 685 -4.99 0.24 25.99
CA PHE A 685 -4.91 1.58 26.55
C PHE A 685 -6.32 2.13 26.83
N ASN A 686 -6.53 2.68 28.03
CA ASN A 686 -7.85 2.99 28.61
C ASN A 686 -7.95 4.41 29.24
N ALA A 687 -7.16 5.38 28.76
CA ALA A 687 -7.26 6.77 29.19
C ALA A 687 -7.62 7.68 27.99
N PRO A 688 -8.33 8.81 28.19
CA PRO A 688 -8.65 9.71 27.09
C PRO A 688 -7.40 10.40 26.54
N LEU A 689 -7.42 10.68 25.24
CA LEU A 689 -6.44 11.55 24.60
C LEU A 689 -6.53 12.98 25.17
N LYS A 690 -5.44 13.74 25.10
CA LYS A 690 -5.44 15.18 25.43
C LYS A 690 -6.39 15.90 24.46
N ALA A 691 -7.17 16.88 24.93
CA ALA A 691 -8.21 17.52 24.11
C ALA A 691 -7.69 18.06 22.76
N TRP A 692 -6.47 18.59 22.72
CA TRP A 692 -5.85 19.06 21.48
C TRP A 692 -5.57 17.96 20.43
N GLN A 693 -5.37 16.72 20.87
CA GLN A 693 -5.10 15.56 19.99
C GLN A 693 -6.35 15.13 19.19
N THR A 694 -7.55 15.49 19.63
CA THR A 694 -8.81 15.24 18.90
C THR A 694 -9.38 16.50 18.23
N GLY A 695 -8.90 17.69 18.58
CA GLY A 695 -9.37 18.98 18.04
C GLY A 695 -10.22 19.81 19.00
N GLY A 696 -10.19 19.50 20.28
CA GLY A 696 -10.73 20.33 21.36
C GLY A 696 -9.76 21.44 21.81
N ALA A 697 -9.88 21.85 23.07
CA ALA A 697 -9.10 22.96 23.62
C ALA A 697 -7.58 22.74 23.53
N GLY A 698 -6.85 23.77 23.07
CA GLY A 698 -5.41 23.74 22.84
C GLY A 698 -4.98 23.20 21.46
N ALA A 699 -5.92 22.78 20.60
CA ALA A 699 -5.61 22.35 19.25
C ALA A 699 -5.03 23.51 18.43
N GLY A 700 -3.80 23.35 17.94
CA GLY A 700 -3.06 24.37 17.19
C GLY A 700 -2.02 25.13 18.02
N ASP A 701 -2.10 25.08 19.36
CA ASP A 701 -1.18 25.78 20.27
C ASP A 701 0.14 24.99 20.45
N ILE A 702 0.85 24.72 19.35
CA ILE A 702 2.10 23.95 19.35
C ILE A 702 3.14 24.62 20.27
N VAL A 703 3.71 23.85 21.20
CA VAL A 703 4.65 24.39 22.18
C VAL A 703 5.87 25.02 21.51
N ALA A 704 6.26 26.21 21.97
CA ALA A 704 7.25 27.05 21.29
C ALA A 704 8.63 26.39 21.05
N ALA A 705 9.01 25.39 21.86
CA ALA A 705 10.23 24.61 21.65
C ALA A 705 10.17 23.72 20.38
N GLN A 706 9.00 23.16 20.04
CA GLN A 706 8.79 22.39 18.82
C GLN A 706 8.81 23.32 17.59
N ILE A 707 8.18 24.50 17.69
CA ILE A 707 8.25 25.54 16.65
C ILE A 707 9.69 26.03 16.45
N ALA A 708 10.44 26.29 17.53
CA ALA A 708 11.83 26.73 17.44
C ALA A 708 12.77 25.67 16.84
N LYS A 709 12.44 24.38 16.98
CA LYS A 709 13.23 23.27 16.42
C LYS A 709 12.88 22.95 14.96
N TYR A 710 11.59 22.90 14.64
CA TYR A 710 11.08 22.36 13.37
C TYR A 710 10.39 23.39 12.47
N GLY A 711 10.10 24.59 12.96
CA GLY A 711 9.40 25.66 12.22
C GLY A 711 10.23 26.40 11.17
N THR A 712 11.42 25.90 10.82
CA THR A 712 12.26 26.49 9.76
C THR A 712 12.24 25.57 8.52
N TRP A 713 11.54 26.00 7.48
CA TRP A 713 11.56 25.36 6.16
C TRP A 713 12.29 26.26 5.14
N PRO A 714 13.23 25.73 4.33
CA PRO A 714 13.78 24.37 4.37
C PRO A 714 14.70 24.14 5.59
N PRO A 715 14.96 22.87 5.97
CA PRO A 715 15.92 22.56 7.03
C PRO A 715 17.33 23.07 6.67
N ALA A 716 18.07 23.54 7.67
CA ALA A 716 19.36 24.20 7.48
C ALA A 716 20.47 23.29 6.91
N THR A 717 20.34 21.97 7.07
CA THR A 717 21.24 20.96 6.52
C THR A 717 20.46 19.75 6.03
N LEU A 718 20.93 19.13 4.93
CA LEU A 718 20.48 17.81 4.47
C LEU A 718 21.58 16.78 4.68
N ASN A 719 21.21 15.53 4.95
CA ASN A 719 22.17 14.42 4.92
C ASN A 719 22.67 14.15 3.50
N ASN A 720 23.92 13.68 3.39
CA ASN A 720 24.61 13.36 2.14
C ASN A 720 24.67 14.50 1.09
N ALA A 721 24.52 15.76 1.50
CA ALA A 721 24.65 16.91 0.61
C ALA A 721 25.22 18.17 1.29
N ASN A 722 26.02 18.92 0.53
CA ASN A 722 26.48 20.26 0.91
C ASN A 722 25.68 21.35 0.17
N PRO A 723 25.43 22.51 0.78
CA PRO A 723 24.78 23.63 0.10
C PRO A 723 25.70 24.25 -0.98
N PRO A 724 25.14 24.87 -2.05
CA PRO A 724 23.72 25.07 -2.30
C PRO A 724 23.02 23.79 -2.78
N TYR A 725 21.84 23.51 -2.22
CA TYR A 725 20.99 22.37 -2.60
C TYR A 725 20.25 22.62 -3.92
N ALA A 726 19.83 21.55 -4.61
CA ALA A 726 18.86 21.71 -5.69
C ALA A 726 17.53 22.24 -5.11
N THR A 727 16.95 23.22 -5.79
CA THR A 727 15.63 23.76 -5.45
C THR A 727 14.80 23.97 -6.71
N TYR A 728 13.50 23.71 -6.56
CA TYR A 728 12.48 24.10 -7.54
C TYR A 728 11.93 25.49 -7.18
N THR A 729 11.25 26.10 -8.15
CA THR A 729 10.66 27.44 -8.03
C THR A 729 9.14 27.36 -8.16
N GLN A 730 8.41 28.12 -7.33
CA GLN A 730 6.95 28.19 -7.39
C GLN A 730 6.51 29.09 -8.55
N THR A 731 6.44 28.52 -9.76
CA THR A 731 6.03 29.22 -10.99
C THR A 731 5.15 28.38 -11.92
N ALA A 732 4.84 27.12 -11.59
CA ALA A 732 3.91 26.31 -12.38
C ALA A 732 2.46 26.54 -11.96
N SER A 733 1.53 26.31 -12.89
CA SER A 733 0.11 26.11 -12.56
C SER A 733 -0.05 24.87 -11.68
N VAL A 734 -0.95 24.93 -10.69
CA VAL A 734 -1.19 23.79 -9.79
C VAL A 734 -2.06 22.73 -10.46
N THR A 735 -1.68 21.46 -10.35
CA THR A 735 -2.48 20.31 -10.81
C THR A 735 -3.66 20.07 -9.85
N THR A 736 -4.90 20.16 -10.33
CA THR A 736 -6.11 19.84 -9.54
C THR A 736 -6.58 18.40 -9.80
N MET A 737 -6.96 17.67 -8.76
CA MET A 737 -7.46 16.29 -8.92
C MET A 737 -8.92 16.27 -9.40
N PRO A 738 -9.26 15.54 -10.48
CA PRO A 738 -10.62 15.52 -11.00
C PRO A 738 -11.57 14.79 -10.05
N ALA A 739 -12.77 15.36 -9.86
CA ALA A 739 -13.88 14.70 -9.19
C ALA A 739 -14.66 13.78 -10.16
N PRO A 740 -15.36 12.73 -9.67
CA PRO A 740 -16.15 11.84 -10.50
C PRO A 740 -17.53 12.42 -10.83
N THR A 741 -17.99 12.24 -12.07
CA THR A 741 -19.31 12.71 -12.50
C THR A 741 -20.43 11.79 -12.00
N TYR A 742 -21.25 12.27 -11.06
CA TYR A 742 -22.47 11.59 -10.65
C TYR A 742 -23.71 12.16 -11.37
N THR A 743 -24.50 11.29 -11.98
CA THR A 743 -25.79 11.63 -12.60
C THR A 743 -26.87 10.62 -12.25
N SER A 744 -28.11 11.09 -12.11
CA SER A 744 -29.31 10.28 -11.88
C SER A 744 -30.37 10.60 -12.93
N VAL A 745 -31.07 9.58 -13.45
CA VAL A 745 -31.95 9.69 -14.62
C VAL A 745 -33.38 9.31 -14.26
N HIS A 746 -34.23 10.32 -14.08
CA HIS A 746 -35.64 10.17 -13.76
C HIS A 746 -36.50 10.39 -15.00
N GLY A 747 -36.78 9.30 -15.72
CA GLY A 747 -37.63 9.28 -16.91
C GLY A 747 -37.00 9.96 -18.13
N LYS A 748 -37.22 11.27 -18.27
CA LYS A 748 -36.57 12.14 -19.29
C LYS A 748 -35.67 13.22 -18.68
N SER A 749 -35.62 13.33 -17.36
CA SER A 749 -34.77 14.30 -16.65
C SER A 749 -33.46 13.65 -16.22
N THR A 750 -32.37 14.40 -16.29
CA THR A 750 -31.06 14.01 -15.75
C THR A 750 -30.63 15.03 -14.70
N LYS A 751 -30.50 14.60 -13.45
CA LYS A 751 -29.92 15.36 -12.34
C LYS A 751 -28.42 15.10 -12.33
N THR A 752 -27.59 16.14 -12.39
CA THR A 752 -26.14 16.06 -12.15
C THR A 752 -25.86 16.60 -10.75
N PHE A 753 -24.91 16.00 -10.04
CA PHE A 753 -24.54 16.42 -8.68
C PHE A 753 -23.20 17.15 -8.68
N ASP A 754 -23.05 18.11 -7.77
CA ASP A 754 -21.76 18.75 -7.52
C ASP A 754 -20.85 17.80 -6.74
N ALA A 755 -19.84 17.26 -7.41
CA ALA A 755 -18.82 16.40 -6.82
C ALA A 755 -17.61 17.17 -6.25
N GLY A 756 -17.67 18.50 -6.25
CA GLY A 756 -16.57 19.38 -5.88
C GLY A 756 -15.66 19.71 -7.07
N SER A 757 -14.88 20.78 -6.92
CA SER A 757 -13.90 21.27 -7.90
C SER A 757 -12.61 20.45 -7.92
N GLY A 758 -12.35 19.67 -6.88
CA GLY A 758 -11.02 19.14 -6.56
C GLY A 758 -10.14 20.12 -5.79
N TRP A 759 -10.68 21.28 -5.39
CA TRP A 759 -9.94 22.38 -4.74
C TRP A 759 -10.81 23.08 -3.68
N TYR A 760 -10.69 22.64 -2.42
CA TYR A 760 -11.51 23.10 -1.29
C TYR A 760 -11.32 24.59 -0.95
N LYS A 761 -10.08 25.01 -0.74
CA LYS A 761 -9.72 26.37 -0.34
C LYS A 761 -9.41 27.20 -1.58
N THR A 762 -10.46 27.85 -2.14
CA THR A 762 -10.44 28.51 -3.45
C THR A 762 -9.62 29.80 -3.52
N ASP A 763 -9.24 30.39 -2.39
CA ASP A 763 -8.31 31.52 -2.29
C ASP A 763 -6.82 31.08 -2.18
N ASP A 764 -6.54 29.78 -2.01
CA ASP A 764 -5.18 29.25 -2.17
C ASP A 764 -4.83 29.18 -3.67
N THR A 765 -4.19 30.25 -4.15
CA THR A 765 -3.73 30.42 -5.54
C THR A 765 -2.20 30.37 -5.68
N ALA A 766 -1.48 29.88 -4.66
CA ALA A 766 -0.01 29.83 -4.70
C ALA A 766 0.48 28.91 -5.84
N PRO A 767 1.47 29.30 -6.67
CA PRO A 767 1.97 28.45 -7.75
C PRO A 767 2.63 27.16 -7.24
N ALA A 768 2.65 26.13 -8.09
CA ALA A 768 3.35 24.88 -7.82
C ALA A 768 4.86 24.97 -8.13
N TYR A 769 5.64 24.18 -7.42
CA TYR A 769 7.07 23.97 -7.63
C TYR A 769 7.36 23.32 -8.99
N THR A 770 8.31 23.89 -9.72
CA THR A 770 8.81 23.31 -10.97
C THR A 770 10.30 23.61 -11.18
N ALA A 771 10.93 22.93 -12.14
CA ALA A 771 12.32 23.15 -12.50
C ALA A 771 12.56 24.61 -12.93
N VAL A 772 13.57 25.27 -12.35
CA VAL A 772 13.96 26.64 -12.71
C VAL A 772 14.36 26.67 -14.19
N ALA A 773 13.67 27.51 -14.97
CA ALA A 773 13.81 27.55 -16.41
C ALA A 773 15.27 27.76 -16.86
N GLY A 774 15.74 26.88 -17.75
CA GLY A 774 17.11 26.89 -18.28
C GLY A 774 18.16 26.19 -17.40
N CYS A 775 17.85 25.83 -16.16
CA CYS A 775 18.76 25.06 -15.31
C CYS A 775 18.69 23.56 -15.62
N THR A 776 19.82 22.86 -15.48
CA THR A 776 19.93 21.40 -15.50
C THR A 776 20.06 20.89 -14.07
N TYR A 777 19.43 19.76 -13.76
CA TYR A 777 19.41 19.13 -12.45
C TYR A 777 20.14 17.78 -12.48
N ALA A 778 20.61 17.31 -11.33
CA ALA A 778 20.99 15.91 -11.17
C ALA A 778 19.76 14.99 -11.37
N PRO A 779 19.94 13.71 -11.77
CA PRO A 779 18.82 12.78 -11.90
C PRO A 779 18.09 12.63 -10.57
N ALA A 780 16.78 12.91 -10.54
CA ALA A 780 16.02 13.04 -9.29
C ALA A 780 16.00 11.77 -8.40
N TRP A 781 16.33 10.62 -8.98
CA TRP A 781 16.31 9.30 -8.35
C TRP A 781 17.71 8.67 -8.18
N ASP A 782 18.78 9.32 -8.70
CA ASP A 782 20.15 8.79 -8.71
C ASP A 782 21.18 9.88 -8.30
N ALA A 783 20.75 10.89 -7.54
CA ALA A 783 21.52 12.09 -7.28
C ALA A 783 22.60 11.94 -6.20
N ILE A 784 22.54 10.92 -5.33
CA ILE A 784 23.43 10.78 -4.15
C ILE A 784 24.91 10.89 -4.52
N ALA A 785 25.33 10.31 -5.64
CA ALA A 785 26.71 10.35 -6.13
C ALA A 785 27.02 11.55 -7.06
N SER A 786 26.06 12.45 -7.29
CA SER A 786 26.22 13.58 -8.22
C SER A 786 27.18 14.64 -7.66
N PRO A 787 28.22 15.06 -8.42
CA PRO A 787 29.14 16.10 -7.99
C PRO A 787 28.53 17.52 -8.04
N SER A 788 27.31 17.67 -8.58
CA SER A 788 26.60 18.95 -8.63
C SER A 788 25.08 18.71 -8.55
N PRO A 789 24.35 19.34 -7.61
CA PRO A 789 22.89 19.22 -7.52
C PRO A 789 22.17 19.81 -8.73
N MET A 790 22.65 20.97 -9.19
CA MET A 790 21.95 21.84 -10.13
C MET A 790 22.96 22.76 -10.80
N THR A 791 22.79 23.05 -12.09
CA THR A 791 23.61 24.02 -12.84
C THR A 791 22.69 24.95 -13.63
N CYS A 792 22.98 26.25 -13.62
CA CYS A 792 22.15 27.27 -14.26
C CYS A 792 22.99 28.18 -15.14
N PRO A 793 22.62 28.40 -16.42
CA PRO A 793 23.23 29.44 -17.24
C PRO A 793 23.01 30.80 -16.57
N ASN A 794 24.02 31.66 -16.63
CA ASN A 794 24.04 33.01 -16.06
C ASN A 794 23.99 33.15 -14.53
N GLN A 795 23.94 32.08 -13.73
CA GLN A 795 24.36 32.19 -12.33
C GLN A 795 25.87 32.45 -12.28
N ARG A 796 26.26 33.72 -12.04
CA ARG A 796 27.61 34.03 -11.55
C ARG A 796 27.85 33.15 -10.32
N ARG A 797 28.97 32.41 -10.29
CA ARG A 797 29.36 31.57 -9.14
C ARG A 797 29.09 32.32 -7.84
N TRP A 798 28.25 31.75 -6.97
CA TRP A 798 27.94 32.34 -5.68
C TRP A 798 29.26 32.71 -4.98
N PRO A 799 29.46 33.97 -4.57
CA PRO A 799 30.69 34.36 -3.90
C PRO A 799 30.74 33.62 -2.57
N ILE A 800 31.67 32.66 -2.46
CA ILE A 800 31.93 31.93 -1.23
C ILE A 800 32.06 32.97 -0.10
N PRO A 801 31.21 32.93 0.94
CA PRO A 801 31.28 33.88 2.03
C PRO A 801 32.68 33.85 2.65
N ARG A 802 33.44 34.93 2.49
CA ARG A 802 34.72 35.06 3.20
C ARG A 802 34.38 35.09 4.70
N PRO A 803 35.07 34.33 5.56
CA PRO A 803 34.87 34.41 6.99
C PRO A 803 34.95 35.86 7.46
N THR A 804 33.91 36.32 8.13
CA THR A 804 33.91 37.60 8.83
C THR A 804 35.07 37.55 9.85
N PRO A 805 36.03 38.49 9.81
CA PRO A 805 37.04 38.56 10.84
C PRO A 805 36.35 38.70 12.21
N PRO A 806 36.87 38.05 13.27
CA PRO A 806 36.33 38.27 14.61
C PRO A 806 36.40 39.76 14.96
N PRO A 807 35.42 40.29 15.73
CA PRO A 807 35.46 41.68 16.16
C PRO A 807 36.78 41.96 16.88
N LYS A 808 37.43 43.08 16.53
CA LYS A 808 38.60 43.54 17.26
C LYS A 808 38.16 43.93 18.67
N ALA A 809 38.91 43.46 19.66
CA ALA A 809 38.81 43.88 21.06
C ALA A 809 39.28 45.33 21.24
#